data_AF-A0A7C4VK55-F1
#
_entry.id   AF-A0A7C4VK55-F1
#
_cell.length_a   1.000
_cell.length_b   1.000
_cell.length_c   1.000
_cell.angle_alpha   90.00
_cell.angle_beta   90.00
_cell.angle_gamma   90.00
#
_symmetry.space_group_name_H-M   'P 1'
#
loop_
_entity.id
_entity.type
_entity.pdbx_description
1 polymer ?
#
loop_
_entity_poly.entity_id
_entity_poly.type
_entity_poly.pdbx_seq_one_letter_code
_entity_poly.pdbx_strand_id
1 'polypeptide(L)'
;MVPGKYQEQILRYIQEGEAQFVILTNLKEWFFYSKELTPKEVKPFSSIDFFKFMEEYEIIGNLRDYLERKELESIRYELDKRFLESLKTWVKMLSEVEFTVDEKRKLELIIGLINKFIFVQTLDDYGVIEVNWIKKLWSNQERMWQRKGNLRVLEKFFDKLDEWFYRYYDTELFNEKILQYIKKDPDNIDKLYRNLRIVLGLTYSQIPLGSVKGIMQYNFRYIDEDVLGKAYEIFLGEIRKEEGVYYTPKYITQYIAENTVGNVYDELLMEIKKKLEGERFDELKELVSKFISIRVLDPACGSGSFLIKAIRIINEKYNELNQLIEEHIKRYSNYKGSLKLSKGDGVKINQLTEIKRIIGPSSSRELIARILVRHIHGVDLDKRALEVAKVNIWLEAIKLAPKEFRYDRLPTETNYILPNLEMNLCNDDSLIGLPEEFTIKRLHDKHQIDLVELFNLRQKYLENPMNPKLVEGIEDIKRKIRNELDENFKEYLETNGISTQIVNQTMLFHWALEFWYVFFDEKGAFLPKDSQGFDIILGNPPYIENKRLDPLTKNYLQNCGTYRTAYKLFDYAVPFIERAFQLLNRGGRFGYIVTNKFTVTDYGIKIREILAKDTTIEQILDVSYLPVFKGTGTYPIILIFTKLEPSKDHEIIIAPKISSEDSVIQNKYRCIKTRQTSILKTPGYMFDISGNILLCEKIRSLNVVNLGKLQISVIGH
;
A
#
# COMPACT_ATOMS: atom_id res chain seq x y z
N MET A 1 0.09 12.00 -41.01
CA MET A 1 0.59 13.31 -41.53
C MET A 1 2.10 13.21 -41.69
N VAL A 2 2.76 13.95 -42.60
CA VAL A 2 4.25 13.95 -42.68
C VAL A 2 4.77 15.31 -42.21
N PRO A 3 5.23 15.45 -40.95
CA PRO A 3 5.63 16.74 -40.38
C PRO A 3 6.76 17.43 -41.17
N GLY A 4 7.62 16.64 -41.83
CA GLY A 4 8.70 17.12 -42.68
C GLY A 4 8.26 18.06 -43.81
N LYS A 5 7.01 17.98 -44.28
CA LYS A 5 6.48 18.85 -45.34
C LYS A 5 6.20 20.30 -44.90
N TYR A 6 6.15 20.55 -43.59
CA TYR A 6 5.77 21.85 -43.03
C TYR A 6 6.92 22.53 -42.26
N GLN A 7 8.16 22.04 -42.39
CA GLN A 7 9.31 22.51 -41.62
C GLN A 7 9.59 24.01 -41.77
N GLU A 8 9.58 24.53 -43.01
CA GLU A 8 9.79 25.96 -43.27
C GLU A 8 8.72 26.82 -42.61
N GLN A 9 7.46 26.37 -42.66
CA GLN A 9 6.34 27.06 -42.03
C GLN A 9 6.44 27.06 -40.50
N ILE A 10 6.85 25.94 -39.90
CA ILE A 10 7.07 25.82 -38.45
C ILE A 10 8.19 26.75 -38.00
N LEU A 11 9.34 26.73 -38.68
CA LEU A 11 10.48 27.60 -38.38
C LEU A 11 10.09 29.08 -38.48
N ARG A 12 9.33 29.44 -39.51
CA ARG A 12 8.84 30.81 -39.69
C ARG A 12 7.99 31.27 -38.51
N TYR A 13 7.05 30.46 -38.05
CA TYR A 13 6.21 30.82 -36.90
C TYR A 13 6.97 30.94 -35.58
N ILE A 14 8.08 30.22 -35.41
CA ILE A 14 8.91 30.27 -34.19
C ILE A 14 9.92 31.42 -34.22
N GLN A 15 10.54 31.67 -35.38
CA GLN A 15 11.62 32.64 -35.52
C GLN A 15 11.12 34.05 -35.84
N GLU A 16 10.09 34.17 -36.68
CA GLU A 16 9.48 35.45 -37.06
C GLU A 16 8.23 35.76 -36.22
N GLY A 17 7.49 34.74 -35.78
CA GLY A 17 6.35 34.90 -34.90
C GLY A 17 6.77 34.98 -33.44
N GLU A 18 6.14 35.84 -32.65
CA GLU A 18 6.31 35.88 -31.18
C GLU A 18 5.75 34.62 -30.48
N ALA A 19 5.51 33.52 -31.20
CA ALA A 19 4.89 32.32 -30.67
C ALA A 19 5.89 31.50 -29.84
N GLN A 20 5.52 31.23 -28.59
CA GLN A 20 6.30 30.34 -27.71
C GLN A 20 6.21 28.87 -28.16
N PHE A 21 5.06 28.47 -28.72
CA PHE A 21 4.78 27.11 -29.18
C PHE A 21 4.09 27.10 -30.54
N VAL A 22 4.34 26.06 -31.34
CA VAL A 22 3.63 25.78 -32.60
C VAL A 22 3.04 24.37 -32.53
N ILE A 23 1.77 24.24 -32.90
CA ILE A 23 1.05 22.97 -32.96
C ILE A 23 0.75 22.64 -34.42
N LEU A 24 1.21 21.48 -34.88
CA LEU A 24 0.86 20.92 -36.18
C LEU A 24 -0.10 19.74 -35.97
N THR A 25 -1.29 19.76 -36.56
CA THR A 25 -2.28 18.68 -36.38
C THR A 25 -3.11 18.41 -37.63
N ASN A 26 -3.54 17.16 -37.80
CA ASN A 26 -4.57 16.73 -38.76
C ASN A 26 -5.85 16.25 -38.05
N LEU A 27 -6.06 16.66 -36.80
CA LEU A 27 -7.10 16.23 -35.86
C LEU A 27 -6.99 14.78 -35.36
N LYS A 28 -6.15 13.94 -35.95
CA LYS A 28 -5.85 12.59 -35.44
C LYS A 28 -4.52 12.55 -34.69
N GLU A 29 -3.52 13.19 -35.26
CA GLU A 29 -2.14 13.26 -34.78
C GLU A 29 -1.79 14.72 -34.54
N TRP A 30 -1.19 15.01 -33.38
CA TRP A 30 -0.78 16.34 -32.96
C TRP A 30 0.72 16.32 -32.69
N PHE A 31 1.45 17.31 -33.21
CA PHE A 31 2.89 17.48 -33.06
C PHE A 31 3.17 18.85 -32.46
N PHE A 32 3.97 18.90 -31.40
CA PHE A 32 4.25 20.12 -30.64
C PHE A 32 5.70 20.56 -30.81
N TYR A 33 5.88 21.85 -31.05
CA TYR A 33 7.15 22.49 -31.34
C TYR A 33 7.32 23.70 -30.40
N SER A 34 8.54 23.96 -29.93
CA SER A 34 8.82 25.07 -29.02
C SER A 34 9.86 26.04 -29.56
N LYS A 35 9.95 27.22 -28.94
CA LYS A 35 10.92 28.25 -29.34
C LYS A 35 12.39 27.81 -29.22
N GLU A 36 12.68 26.76 -28.45
CA GLU A 36 14.04 26.24 -28.26
C GLU A 36 14.54 25.39 -29.45
N LEU A 37 13.75 25.28 -30.52
CA LEU A 37 14.10 24.57 -31.75
C LEU A 37 15.36 25.10 -32.44
N THR A 38 16.29 24.20 -32.76
CA THR A 38 17.46 24.54 -33.56
C THR A 38 17.16 24.42 -35.06
N PRO A 39 17.66 25.35 -35.91
CA PRO A 39 17.39 25.33 -37.36
C PRO A 39 17.89 24.07 -38.07
N LYS A 40 18.79 23.29 -37.44
CA LYS A 40 19.41 22.10 -38.02
C LYS A 40 18.52 20.86 -37.94
N GLU A 41 17.59 20.78 -36.99
CA GLU A 41 16.64 19.67 -36.86
C GLU A 41 15.28 20.15 -36.34
N VAL A 42 14.30 20.35 -37.25
CA VAL A 42 12.92 20.70 -36.89
C VAL A 42 12.17 19.45 -36.44
N LYS A 43 12.39 19.03 -35.19
CA LYS A 43 11.75 17.87 -34.57
C LYS A 43 10.77 18.30 -33.48
N PRO A 44 9.53 17.78 -33.46
CA PRO A 44 8.61 18.07 -32.38
C PRO A 44 9.19 17.54 -31.06
N PHE A 45 8.98 18.27 -29.96
CA PHE A 45 9.37 17.79 -28.62
C PHE A 45 8.41 16.72 -28.11
N SER A 46 7.18 16.66 -28.64
CA SER A 46 6.20 15.62 -28.34
C SER A 46 5.21 15.44 -29.49
N SER A 47 4.71 14.21 -29.63
CA SER A 47 3.62 13.86 -30.55
C SER A 47 2.61 12.97 -29.86
N ILE A 48 1.32 13.18 -30.12
CA ILE A 48 0.23 12.47 -29.44
C ILE A 48 -0.98 12.30 -30.37
N ASP A 49 -1.76 11.23 -30.15
CA ASP A 49 -3.05 11.06 -30.79
C ASP A 49 -4.14 11.91 -30.12
N PHE A 50 -5.20 12.23 -30.84
CA PHE A 50 -6.25 13.11 -30.32
C PHE A 50 -6.97 12.58 -29.08
N PHE A 51 -7.24 11.27 -28.98
CA PHE A 51 -7.95 10.72 -27.84
C PHE A 51 -7.10 10.79 -26.57
N LYS A 52 -5.83 10.40 -26.67
CA LYS A 52 -4.88 10.53 -25.56
C LYS A 52 -4.62 12.00 -25.20
N PHE A 53 -4.56 12.89 -26.19
CA PHE A 53 -4.49 14.34 -25.93
C PHE A 53 -5.71 14.80 -25.13
N MET A 54 -6.92 14.41 -25.51
CA MET A 54 -8.14 14.78 -24.79
C MET A 54 -8.14 14.24 -23.36
N GLU A 55 -7.70 12.99 -23.15
CA GLU A 55 -7.59 12.40 -21.81
C GLU A 55 -6.66 13.21 -20.89
N GLU A 56 -5.45 13.53 -21.38
CA GLU A 56 -4.47 14.32 -20.63
C GLU A 56 -4.90 15.80 -20.48
N TYR A 57 -5.50 16.38 -21.51
CA TYR A 57 -5.98 17.76 -21.53
C TYR A 57 -7.17 17.95 -20.60
N GLU A 58 -8.08 16.98 -20.47
CA GLU A 58 -9.19 17.08 -19.51
C GLU A 58 -8.72 17.17 -18.05
N ILE A 59 -7.54 16.61 -17.76
CA ILE A 59 -6.83 16.86 -16.50
C ILE A 59 -6.34 18.30 -16.51
N ILE A 60 -5.43 18.69 -17.40
CA ILE A 60 -4.68 19.95 -17.33
C ILE A 60 -5.50 21.21 -17.67
N GLY A 61 -6.59 21.11 -18.43
CA GLY A 61 -7.61 22.14 -18.67
C GLY A 61 -7.14 23.43 -19.33
N ASN A 62 -5.84 23.60 -19.56
CA ASN A 62 -5.19 24.78 -20.12
C ASN A 62 -4.14 24.33 -21.14
N LEU A 63 -4.25 24.84 -22.37
CA LEU A 63 -3.39 24.39 -23.47
C LEU A 63 -1.94 24.85 -23.31
N ARG A 64 -1.71 26.04 -22.75
CA ARG A 64 -0.35 26.53 -22.50
C ARG A 64 0.33 25.69 -21.44
N ASP A 65 -0.35 25.45 -20.31
CA ASP A 65 0.18 24.61 -19.24
C ASP A 65 0.44 23.19 -19.75
N TYR A 66 -0.45 22.65 -20.59
CA TYR A 66 -0.27 21.35 -21.24
C TYR A 66 1.01 21.30 -22.08
N LEU A 67 1.25 22.31 -22.92
CA LEU A 67 2.44 22.38 -23.78
C LEU A 67 3.72 22.56 -22.96
N GLU A 68 3.73 23.44 -21.96
CA GLU A 68 4.87 23.64 -21.05
C GLU A 68 5.21 22.35 -20.30
N ARG A 69 4.19 21.60 -19.86
CA ARG A 69 4.35 20.29 -19.21
C ARG A 69 4.92 19.25 -20.16
N LYS A 70 4.43 19.17 -21.39
CA LYS A 70 4.92 18.22 -22.39
C LYS A 70 6.35 18.54 -22.83
N GLU A 71 6.71 19.80 -22.91
CA GLU A 71 8.08 20.23 -23.17
C GLU A 71 9.01 19.79 -22.03
N LEU A 72 8.63 20.03 -20.77
CA LEU A 72 9.40 19.57 -19.61
C LEU A 72 9.47 18.05 -19.52
N GLU A 73 8.38 17.35 -19.81
CA GLU A 73 8.34 15.88 -19.85
C GLU A 73 9.34 15.32 -20.87
N SER A 74 9.49 15.97 -22.02
CA SER A 74 10.40 15.51 -23.09
C SER A 74 11.89 15.53 -22.70
N ILE A 75 12.27 16.34 -21.71
CA ILE A 75 13.66 16.49 -21.24
C ILE A 75 13.93 15.80 -19.90
N ARG A 76 12.88 15.32 -19.22
CA ARG A 76 13.00 14.64 -17.92
C ARG A 76 13.43 13.19 -18.08
N TYR A 77 14.19 12.71 -17.10
CA TYR A 77 14.66 11.32 -17.05
C TYR A 77 13.57 10.39 -16.50
N GLU A 78 13.55 9.16 -16.99
CA GLU A 78 12.74 8.09 -16.43
C GLU A 78 13.28 7.63 -15.07
N LEU A 79 12.41 6.97 -14.29
CA LEU A 79 12.75 6.41 -12.98
C LEU A 79 13.44 5.05 -13.12
N ASP A 80 14.68 5.08 -13.62
CA ASP A 80 15.51 3.90 -13.86
C ASP A 80 16.57 3.70 -12.75
N LYS A 81 17.59 2.87 -13.02
CA LYS A 81 18.72 2.66 -12.07
C LYS A 81 19.42 3.96 -11.68
N ARG A 82 19.47 4.97 -12.56
CA ARG A 82 20.10 6.27 -12.28
C ARG A 82 19.31 7.09 -11.28
N PHE A 83 17.99 6.92 -11.23
CA PHE A 83 17.16 7.51 -10.19
C PHE A 83 17.56 6.99 -8.81
N LEU A 84 17.75 5.67 -8.67
CA LEU A 84 18.19 5.06 -7.42
C LEU A 84 19.56 5.59 -6.97
N GLU A 85 20.50 5.75 -7.91
CA GLU A 85 21.82 6.35 -7.65
C GLU A 85 21.74 7.83 -7.25
N SER A 86 20.84 8.60 -7.90
CA SER A 86 20.63 10.01 -7.55
C SER A 86 20.01 10.15 -6.17
N LEU A 87 18.99 9.33 -5.86
CA LEU A 87 18.43 9.25 -4.52
C LEU A 87 19.51 8.90 -3.49
N LYS A 88 20.51 8.08 -3.87
CA LYS A 88 21.61 7.74 -2.95
C LYS A 88 22.46 8.92 -2.61
N THR A 89 22.71 9.71 -3.63
CA THR A 89 23.48 10.91 -3.48
C THR A 89 22.68 11.96 -2.68
N TRP A 90 21.37 12.09 -2.90
CA TRP A 90 20.53 13.03 -2.14
C TRP A 90 20.53 12.75 -0.64
N VAL A 91 20.31 11.50 -0.25
CA VAL A 91 20.35 11.09 1.17
C VAL A 91 21.73 11.37 1.77
N LYS A 92 22.81 10.99 1.06
CA LYS A 92 24.18 11.25 1.53
C LYS A 92 24.45 12.73 1.72
N MET A 93 24.10 13.57 0.74
CA MET A 93 24.28 15.03 0.83
C MET A 93 23.50 15.64 1.99
N LEU A 94 22.26 15.23 2.20
CA LEU A 94 21.46 15.72 3.33
C LEU A 94 21.98 15.20 4.68
N SER A 95 22.63 14.03 4.70
CA SER A 95 23.25 13.47 5.91
C SER A 95 24.52 14.21 6.36
N GLU A 96 25.13 15.02 5.48
CA GLU A 96 26.27 15.90 5.82
C GLU A 96 25.85 17.15 6.63
N VAL A 97 24.55 17.42 6.71
CA VAL A 97 23.98 18.49 7.54
C VAL A 97 23.93 18.04 8.99
N GLU A 98 24.27 18.92 9.92
CA GLU A 98 24.23 18.67 11.36
C GLU A 98 22.81 18.83 11.90
N PHE A 99 22.31 17.78 12.56
CA PHE A 99 21.03 17.72 13.23
C PHE A 99 21.21 17.72 14.76
N THR A 100 20.16 18.08 15.49
CA THR A 100 20.10 18.07 16.96
C THR A 100 19.56 16.76 17.54
N VAL A 101 19.43 15.72 16.72
CA VAL A 101 18.85 14.40 17.06
C VAL A 101 19.85 13.30 16.75
N ASP A 102 19.59 12.08 17.24
CA ASP A 102 20.42 10.91 16.91
C ASP A 102 20.37 10.54 15.42
N GLU A 103 21.31 9.70 14.97
CA GLU A 103 21.44 9.31 13.56
C GLU A 103 20.21 8.54 13.02
N LYS A 104 19.50 7.78 13.88
CA LYS A 104 18.28 7.06 13.47
C LYS A 104 17.19 8.09 13.13
N ARG A 105 16.91 9.02 14.04
CA ARG A 105 15.91 10.08 13.85
C ARG A 105 16.29 11.05 12.73
N LYS A 106 17.58 11.37 12.59
CA LYS A 106 18.10 12.18 11.48
C LYS A 106 17.79 11.53 10.13
N LEU A 107 18.03 10.24 9.98
CA LEU A 107 17.73 9.52 8.74
C LEU A 107 16.22 9.51 8.44
N GLU A 108 15.37 9.32 9.46
CA GLU A 108 13.91 9.43 9.32
C GLU A 108 13.48 10.80 8.76
N LEU A 109 14.04 11.89 9.32
CA LEU A 109 13.75 13.26 8.88
C LEU A 109 14.19 13.51 7.43
N ILE A 110 15.37 13.03 7.04
CA ILE A 110 15.89 13.16 5.66
C ILE A 110 14.98 12.44 4.66
N ILE A 111 14.53 11.22 5.00
CA ILE A 111 13.65 10.44 4.13
C ILE A 111 12.28 11.10 4.02
N GLY A 112 11.72 11.56 5.14
CA GLY A 112 10.47 12.34 5.14
C GLY A 112 10.57 13.58 4.26
N LEU A 113 11.70 14.30 4.31
CA LEU A 113 11.95 15.48 3.46
C LEU A 113 12.00 15.12 1.97
N ILE A 114 12.70 14.07 1.58
CA ILE A 114 12.75 13.64 0.19
C ILE A 114 11.36 13.21 -0.29
N ASN A 115 10.63 12.46 0.53
CA ASN A 115 9.26 12.03 0.23
C ASN A 115 8.32 13.24 0.05
N LYS A 116 8.45 14.31 0.85
CA LYS A 116 7.73 15.58 0.61
C LYS A 116 7.95 16.08 -0.82
N PHE A 117 9.21 16.18 -1.24
CA PHE A 117 9.51 16.74 -2.56
C PHE A 117 9.13 15.81 -3.72
N ILE A 118 9.29 14.50 -3.55
CA ILE A 118 8.79 13.52 -4.54
C ILE A 118 7.28 13.63 -4.65
N PHE A 119 6.55 13.72 -3.53
CA PHE A 119 5.11 13.90 -3.53
C PHE A 119 4.72 15.17 -4.30
N VAL A 120 5.30 16.32 -3.95
CA VAL A 120 5.04 17.60 -4.64
C VAL A 120 5.38 17.53 -6.14
N GLN A 121 6.52 16.95 -6.50
CA GLN A 121 6.89 16.80 -7.90
C GLN A 121 5.95 15.85 -8.66
N THR A 122 5.49 14.80 -8.01
CA THR A 122 4.50 13.87 -8.60
C THR A 122 3.19 14.60 -8.87
N LEU A 123 2.72 15.44 -7.94
CA LEU A 123 1.54 16.28 -8.14
C LEU A 123 1.71 17.26 -9.31
N ASP A 124 2.91 17.85 -9.44
CA ASP A 124 3.24 18.67 -10.60
C ASP A 124 3.13 17.82 -11.87
N ASP A 125 3.75 16.64 -11.93
CA ASP A 125 3.78 15.79 -13.13
C ASP A 125 2.39 15.26 -13.55
N TYR A 126 1.47 15.07 -12.61
CA TYR A 126 0.07 14.77 -12.92
C TYR A 126 -0.74 15.98 -13.39
N GLY A 127 -0.22 17.20 -13.20
CA GLY A 127 -0.91 18.44 -13.54
C GLY A 127 -1.97 18.83 -12.51
N VAL A 128 -1.85 18.33 -11.27
CA VAL A 128 -2.81 18.61 -10.21
C VAL A 128 -2.47 19.86 -9.38
N ILE A 129 -1.25 20.39 -9.52
CA ILE A 129 -0.82 21.68 -8.99
C ILE A 129 -0.28 22.60 -10.11
N GLU A 130 0.15 23.82 -9.78
CA GLU A 130 0.75 24.75 -10.74
C GLU A 130 2.05 24.19 -11.34
N VAL A 131 2.29 24.43 -12.63
CA VAL A 131 3.52 23.98 -13.31
C VAL A 131 4.78 24.58 -12.67
N ASN A 132 5.82 23.75 -12.45
CA ASN A 132 7.10 24.14 -11.85
C ASN A 132 6.96 24.71 -10.43
N TRP A 133 6.02 24.18 -9.64
CA TRP A 133 5.66 24.72 -8.33
C TRP A 133 6.87 24.93 -7.40
N ILE A 134 7.72 23.91 -7.24
CA ILE A 134 8.91 23.97 -6.37
C ILE A 134 9.86 25.08 -6.82
N LYS A 135 10.17 25.12 -8.13
CA LYS A 135 11.07 26.11 -8.73
C LYS A 135 10.54 27.53 -8.56
N LYS A 136 9.24 27.74 -8.80
CA LYS A 136 8.58 29.05 -8.64
C LYS A 136 8.58 29.49 -7.18
N LEU A 137 8.23 28.60 -6.24
CA LEU A 137 8.25 28.92 -4.82
C LEU A 137 9.65 29.33 -4.35
N TRP A 138 10.65 28.50 -4.67
CA TRP A 138 12.04 28.74 -4.28
C TRP A 138 12.57 30.07 -4.84
N SER A 139 12.44 30.28 -6.16
CA SER A 139 12.92 31.49 -6.83
C SER A 139 12.26 32.75 -6.26
N ASN A 140 10.98 32.68 -5.89
CA ASN A 140 10.29 33.78 -5.24
C ASN A 140 10.85 34.06 -3.84
N GLN A 141 11.12 33.02 -3.04
CA GLN A 141 11.68 33.20 -1.69
C GLN A 141 13.12 33.72 -1.73
N GLU A 142 13.96 33.25 -2.65
CA GLU A 142 15.29 33.82 -2.87
C GLU A 142 15.19 35.31 -3.23
N ARG A 143 14.39 35.67 -4.24
CA ARG A 143 14.24 37.06 -4.66
C ARG A 143 13.79 37.99 -3.53
N MET A 144 12.89 37.52 -2.65
CA MET A 144 12.36 38.31 -1.55
C MET A 144 13.30 38.38 -0.34
N TRP A 145 13.96 37.27 0.01
CA TRP A 145 14.57 37.10 1.33
C TRP A 145 16.08 36.87 1.31
N GLN A 146 16.73 36.71 0.16
CA GLN A 146 18.17 36.46 0.08
C GLN A 146 19.00 37.53 0.81
N ARG A 147 18.56 38.80 0.79
CA ARG A 147 19.21 39.90 1.52
C ARG A 147 19.24 39.72 3.04
N LYS A 148 18.39 38.85 3.59
CA LYS A 148 18.29 38.51 5.01
C LYS A 148 19.02 37.19 5.35
N GLY A 149 19.70 36.57 4.39
CA GLY A 149 20.48 35.35 4.55
C GLY A 149 19.72 34.06 4.21
N ASN A 150 20.48 32.98 4.01
CA ASN A 150 19.96 31.67 3.56
C ASN A 150 18.97 31.06 4.56
N LEU A 151 19.18 31.26 5.87
CA LEU A 151 18.23 30.80 6.89
C LEU A 151 16.83 31.36 6.64
N ARG A 152 16.71 32.67 6.34
CA ARG A 152 15.41 33.31 6.14
C ARG A 152 14.71 32.82 4.88
N VAL A 153 15.47 32.52 3.83
CA VAL A 153 14.94 31.91 2.60
C VAL A 153 14.38 30.52 2.92
N LEU A 154 15.14 29.69 3.64
CA LEU A 154 14.72 28.35 4.03
C LEU A 154 13.47 28.37 4.92
N GLU A 155 13.44 29.24 5.94
CA GLU A 155 12.26 29.43 6.79
C GLU A 155 11.02 29.72 5.95
N LYS A 156 11.10 30.70 5.05
CA LYS A 156 9.95 31.11 4.23
C LYS A 156 9.59 30.11 3.15
N PHE A 157 10.56 29.33 2.67
CA PHE A 157 10.32 28.25 1.74
C PHE A 157 9.57 27.11 2.42
N PHE A 158 10.07 26.61 3.55
CA PHE A 158 9.43 25.52 4.28
C PHE A 158 8.08 25.92 4.89
N ASP A 159 7.95 27.12 5.48
CA ASP A 159 6.67 27.60 6.00
C ASP A 159 5.57 27.55 4.92
N LYS A 160 5.86 28.09 3.72
CA LYS A 160 4.90 28.11 2.61
C LYS A 160 4.66 26.73 2.01
N LEU A 161 5.70 25.90 1.92
CA LEU A 161 5.58 24.52 1.46
C LEU A 161 4.64 23.73 2.37
N ASP A 162 4.97 23.69 3.66
CA ASP A 162 4.23 22.91 4.64
C ASP A 162 2.80 23.47 4.80
N GLU A 163 2.60 24.78 4.92
CA GLU A 163 1.27 25.39 5.06
C GLU A 163 0.36 25.12 3.85
N TRP A 164 0.88 25.27 2.62
CA TRP A 164 0.08 25.04 1.42
C TRP A 164 -0.32 23.58 1.28
N PHE A 165 0.65 22.65 1.35
CA PHE A 165 0.34 21.23 1.18
C PHE A 165 -0.44 20.64 2.35
N TYR A 166 -0.21 21.11 3.57
CA TYR A 166 -1.03 20.72 4.71
C TYR A 166 -2.49 21.14 4.53
N ARG A 167 -2.73 22.40 4.13
CA ARG A 167 -4.09 22.90 3.94
C ARG A 167 -4.86 22.15 2.85
N TYR A 168 -4.22 21.88 1.72
CA TYR A 168 -4.89 21.26 0.58
C TYR A 168 -4.84 19.73 0.65
N TYR A 169 -3.66 19.13 0.74
CA TYR A 169 -3.49 17.68 0.59
C TYR A 169 -3.39 16.93 1.91
N ASP A 170 -3.19 17.60 3.04
CA ASP A 170 -3.28 17.08 4.41
C ASP A 170 -2.70 15.70 4.65
N THR A 171 -1.50 15.52 4.14
CA THR A 171 -0.76 14.33 4.43
C THR A 171 0.03 14.59 5.70
N GLU A 172 0.02 13.62 6.62
CA GLU A 172 0.87 13.61 7.84
C GLU A 172 2.33 13.94 7.50
N LEU A 173 2.72 13.64 6.26
CA LEU A 173 3.96 14.02 5.60
C LEU A 173 4.37 15.48 5.86
N PHE A 174 3.45 16.46 5.86
CA PHE A 174 3.76 17.90 6.01
C PHE A 174 3.66 18.45 7.43
N ASN A 175 3.30 17.62 8.42
CA ASN A 175 3.19 18.06 9.82
C ASN A 175 4.58 18.35 10.43
N GLU A 176 5.58 17.53 10.09
CA GLU A 176 6.92 17.63 10.68
C GLU A 176 7.77 18.75 10.05
N LYS A 177 8.21 19.71 10.87
CA LYS A 177 9.01 20.88 10.46
C LYS A 177 10.51 20.62 10.62
N ILE A 178 11.16 20.22 9.53
CA ILE A 178 12.57 19.80 9.55
C ILE A 178 13.55 20.83 10.13
N LEU A 179 13.32 22.13 9.91
CA LEU A 179 14.20 23.20 10.41
C LEU A 179 14.28 23.27 11.94
N GLN A 180 13.35 22.64 12.67
CA GLN A 180 13.40 22.56 14.12
C GLN A 180 14.50 21.63 14.63
N TYR A 181 14.93 20.67 13.82
CA TYR A 181 15.93 19.66 14.18
C TYR A 181 17.31 19.95 13.60
N ILE A 182 17.48 21.05 12.87
CA ILE A 182 18.75 21.42 12.23
C ILE A 182 19.48 22.42 13.10
N LYS A 183 20.77 22.17 13.32
CA LYS A 183 21.64 23.11 14.04
C LYS A 183 21.82 24.39 13.20
N LYS A 184 21.50 25.53 13.79
CA LYS A 184 21.37 26.83 13.08
C LYS A 184 22.68 27.62 12.97
N ASP A 185 23.81 26.94 12.92
CA ASP A 185 25.10 27.60 12.66
C ASP A 185 25.20 28.03 11.18
N PRO A 186 25.88 29.15 10.87
CA PRO A 186 25.92 29.71 9.51
C PRO A 186 26.42 28.73 8.46
N ASP A 187 27.50 28.00 8.74
CA ASP A 187 28.11 27.05 7.79
C ASP A 187 27.20 25.86 7.51
N ASN A 188 26.52 25.32 8.53
CA ASN A 188 25.57 24.23 8.35
C ASN A 188 24.30 24.66 7.62
N ILE A 189 23.80 25.88 7.85
CA ILE A 189 22.67 26.44 7.09
C ILE A 189 23.04 26.66 5.62
N ASP A 190 24.23 27.19 5.35
CA ASP A 190 24.72 27.35 3.98
C ASP A 190 24.91 26.01 3.28
N LYS A 191 25.38 24.99 4.00
CA LYS A 191 25.47 23.61 3.54
C LYS A 191 24.08 23.05 3.19
N LEU A 192 23.10 23.17 4.08
CA LEU A 192 21.72 22.74 3.84
C LEU A 192 21.12 23.43 2.61
N TYR A 193 21.26 24.75 2.53
CA TYR A 193 20.75 25.55 1.42
C TYR A 193 21.37 25.12 0.08
N ARG A 194 22.69 24.94 0.02
CA ARG A 194 23.38 24.45 -1.19
C ARG A 194 22.95 23.03 -1.56
N ASN A 195 22.89 22.12 -0.58
CA ASN A 195 22.55 20.73 -0.82
C ASN A 195 21.11 20.60 -1.32
N LEU A 196 20.16 21.37 -0.75
CA LEU A 196 18.78 21.44 -1.25
C LEU A 196 18.67 21.95 -2.69
N ARG A 197 19.44 22.97 -3.07
CA ARG A 197 19.44 23.47 -4.46
C ARG A 197 19.84 22.38 -5.46
N ILE A 198 20.80 21.53 -5.10
CA ILE A 198 21.24 20.40 -5.92
C ILE A 198 20.20 19.29 -5.92
N VAL A 199 19.73 18.86 -4.74
CA VAL A 199 18.73 17.78 -4.58
C VAL A 199 17.43 18.11 -5.33
N LEU A 200 16.97 19.36 -5.28
CA LEU A 200 15.77 19.78 -6.02
C LEU A 200 16.02 19.93 -7.53
N GLY A 201 17.27 20.10 -7.96
CA GLY A 201 17.62 20.32 -9.37
C GLY A 201 17.50 21.79 -9.81
N LEU A 202 17.67 22.73 -8.88
CA LEU A 202 17.59 24.18 -9.14
C LEU A 202 18.84 24.73 -9.86
N THR A 203 19.95 23.98 -9.85
CA THR A 203 21.25 24.38 -10.42
C THR A 203 21.49 23.84 -11.84
N TYR A 204 20.43 23.77 -12.66
CA TYR A 204 20.42 23.15 -14.00
C TYR A 204 21.58 23.60 -14.93
N SER A 205 22.00 24.86 -14.85
CA SER A 205 23.00 25.48 -15.74
C SER A 205 24.45 25.42 -15.25
N GLN A 206 24.72 24.88 -14.06
CA GLN A 206 26.03 24.97 -13.39
C GLN A 206 26.73 23.62 -13.20
N ILE A 207 26.10 22.53 -13.63
CA ILE A 207 26.54 21.17 -13.32
C ILE A 207 26.99 20.44 -14.61
N PRO A 208 28.18 19.81 -14.64
CA PRO A 208 28.69 19.07 -15.80
C PRO A 208 27.76 17.94 -16.27
N LEU A 209 27.81 17.64 -17.58
CA LEU A 209 27.19 16.46 -18.18
C LEU A 209 27.67 15.19 -17.44
N GLY A 210 26.74 14.42 -16.88
CA GLY A 210 27.04 13.19 -16.12
C GLY A 210 26.97 13.31 -14.59
N SER A 211 26.65 14.49 -14.06
CA SER A 211 26.49 14.69 -12.61
C SER A 211 25.10 14.30 -12.10
N VAL A 212 24.99 14.17 -10.77
CA VAL A 212 23.76 13.85 -10.01
C VAL A 212 22.59 14.71 -10.47
N LYS A 213 21.47 14.06 -10.79
CA LYS A 213 20.24 14.75 -11.19
C LYS A 213 19.42 15.09 -9.96
N GLY A 214 18.73 16.22 -9.99
CA GLY A 214 17.80 16.62 -8.95
C GLY A 214 16.38 16.09 -9.20
N ILE A 215 15.52 16.17 -8.19
CA ILE A 215 14.14 15.65 -8.20
C ILE A 215 13.35 16.17 -9.41
N MET A 216 13.35 17.49 -9.67
CA MET A 216 12.56 18.08 -10.77
C MET A 216 13.01 17.66 -12.18
N GLN A 217 14.15 16.97 -12.30
CA GLN A 217 14.68 16.45 -13.57
C GLN A 217 14.19 15.03 -13.87
N TYR A 218 13.48 14.38 -12.95
CA TYR A 218 12.84 13.08 -13.15
C TYR A 218 11.35 13.23 -13.45
N ASN A 219 10.80 12.30 -14.21
CA ASN A 219 9.36 12.20 -14.47
C ASN A 219 8.72 11.16 -13.53
N PHE A 220 7.94 11.64 -12.56
CA PHE A 220 7.24 10.84 -11.59
C PHE A 220 5.81 10.43 -12.01
N ARG A 221 5.35 10.83 -13.20
CA ARG A 221 4.03 10.43 -13.74
C ARG A 221 3.87 8.91 -13.86
N TYR A 222 4.97 8.19 -13.99
CA TYR A 222 5.02 6.73 -14.08
C TYR A 222 5.74 6.09 -12.89
N ILE A 223 5.77 6.77 -11.73
CA ILE A 223 6.34 6.19 -10.52
C ILE A 223 5.59 4.91 -10.15
N ASP A 224 6.25 3.78 -10.33
CA ASP A 224 5.74 2.49 -9.89
C ASP A 224 5.79 2.45 -8.35
N GLU A 225 4.78 1.85 -7.71
CA GLU A 225 4.75 1.60 -6.27
C GLU A 225 6.04 0.93 -5.76
N ASP A 226 6.67 0.13 -6.62
CA ASP A 226 7.94 -0.53 -6.39
C ASP A 226 9.13 0.42 -6.28
N VAL A 227 9.12 1.59 -6.94
CA VAL A 227 10.32 2.44 -7.09
C VAL A 227 10.75 3.03 -5.75
N LEU A 228 9.81 3.58 -4.97
CA LEU A 228 10.12 4.13 -3.66
C LEU A 228 10.49 3.03 -2.66
N GLY A 229 9.77 1.90 -2.69
CA GLY A 229 10.07 0.73 -1.87
C GLY A 229 11.47 0.17 -2.15
N LYS A 230 11.79 -0.10 -3.42
CA LYS A 230 13.12 -0.60 -3.84
C LYS A 230 14.23 0.38 -3.51
N ALA A 231 13.99 1.68 -3.70
CA ALA A 231 15.01 2.66 -3.38
C ALA A 231 15.30 2.65 -1.88
N TYR A 232 14.25 2.77 -1.07
CA TYR A 232 14.32 2.68 0.39
C TYR A 232 15.03 1.41 0.87
N GLU A 233 14.75 0.27 0.26
CA GLU A 233 15.45 -0.99 0.54
C GLU A 233 16.91 -1.00 0.10
N ILE A 234 17.26 -0.41 -1.03
CA ILE A 234 18.67 -0.33 -1.47
C ILE A 234 19.47 0.58 -0.52
N PHE A 235 18.84 1.64 0.02
CA PHE A 235 19.43 2.49 1.06
C PHE A 235 19.75 1.72 2.31
N LEU A 236 18.74 1.01 2.80
CA LEU A 236 18.87 0.25 4.03
C LEU A 236 19.59 -1.06 3.82
N GLY A 237 19.67 -1.58 2.60
CA GLY A 237 20.21 -2.90 2.26
C GLY A 237 21.73 -2.97 2.40
N GLU A 238 22.42 -1.83 2.44
CA GLU A 238 23.81 -1.73 2.91
C GLU A 238 23.92 -1.95 4.43
N ILE A 239 22.79 -1.91 5.17
CA ILE A 239 22.63 -2.16 6.61
C ILE A 239 21.80 -3.44 6.90
N ARG A 240 20.92 -3.90 5.99
CA ARG A 240 19.78 -4.81 6.30
C ARG A 240 19.71 -6.18 5.62
N LYS A 241 20.72 -6.63 4.85
CA LYS A 241 20.72 -8.03 4.36
C LYS A 241 20.68 -9.08 5.50
N GLU A 242 20.97 -8.65 6.73
CA GLU A 242 20.94 -9.49 7.93
C GLU A 242 19.54 -9.63 8.58
N GLU A 243 18.58 -8.72 8.28
CA GLU A 243 17.26 -8.63 8.92
C GLU A 243 16.12 -9.37 8.19
N GLY A 244 16.35 -9.99 7.03
CA GLY A 244 15.37 -10.86 6.37
C GLY A 244 14.12 -10.17 5.77
N VAL A 245 14.16 -8.85 5.58
CA VAL A 245 13.09 -8.05 4.94
C VAL A 245 13.34 -7.95 3.43
N TYR A 246 12.35 -8.27 2.60
CA TYR A 246 12.50 -8.34 1.15
C TYR A 246 11.33 -7.72 0.37
N TYR A 247 11.65 -6.97 -0.69
CA TYR A 247 10.66 -6.50 -1.64
C TYR A 247 9.97 -7.62 -2.40
N THR A 248 8.64 -7.61 -2.43
CA THR A 248 7.85 -8.56 -3.22
C THR A 248 7.62 -8.01 -4.64
N PRO A 249 8.07 -8.69 -5.71
CA PRO A 249 7.86 -8.25 -7.08
C PRO A 249 6.38 -7.98 -7.43
N LYS A 250 6.15 -7.00 -8.30
CA LYS A 250 4.82 -6.55 -8.75
C LYS A 250 3.91 -7.68 -9.22
N TYR A 251 4.43 -8.65 -9.98
CA TYR A 251 3.62 -9.76 -10.49
C TYR A 251 3.16 -10.72 -9.38
N ILE A 252 3.95 -10.87 -8.31
CA ILE A 252 3.58 -11.70 -7.15
C ILE A 252 2.53 -10.97 -6.29
N THR A 253 2.76 -9.69 -5.98
CA THR A 253 1.79 -8.89 -5.20
C THR A 253 0.45 -8.80 -5.91
N GLN A 254 0.48 -8.59 -7.24
CA GLN A 254 -0.72 -8.59 -8.08
C GLN A 254 -1.44 -9.94 -8.02
N TYR A 255 -0.74 -11.04 -8.26
CA TYR A 255 -1.32 -12.39 -8.26
C TYR A 255 -2.01 -12.71 -6.93
N ILE A 256 -1.34 -12.44 -5.80
CA ILE A 256 -1.89 -12.71 -4.47
C ILE A 256 -3.13 -11.84 -4.22
N ALA A 257 -3.07 -10.54 -4.56
CA ALA A 257 -4.19 -9.62 -4.36
C ALA A 257 -5.42 -10.00 -5.21
N GLU A 258 -5.22 -10.42 -6.47
CA GLU A 258 -6.30 -10.89 -7.34
C GLU A 258 -6.95 -12.18 -6.81
N ASN A 259 -6.14 -13.15 -6.38
CA ASN A 259 -6.62 -14.43 -5.87
C ASN A 259 -7.16 -14.36 -4.42
N THR A 260 -7.08 -13.19 -3.76
CA THR A 260 -7.65 -12.94 -2.43
C THR A 260 -8.73 -11.87 -2.49
N VAL A 261 -8.34 -10.60 -2.60
CA VAL A 261 -9.23 -9.44 -2.70
C VAL A 261 -10.13 -9.55 -3.92
N GLY A 262 -9.55 -9.75 -5.10
CA GLY A 262 -10.33 -9.85 -6.34
C GLY A 262 -11.40 -10.93 -6.24
N ASN A 263 -11.02 -12.12 -5.81
CA ASN A 263 -11.92 -13.26 -5.68
C ASN A 263 -13.11 -13.00 -4.73
N VAL A 264 -12.86 -12.44 -3.53
CA VAL A 264 -13.94 -12.12 -2.57
C VAL A 264 -14.93 -11.13 -3.17
N TYR A 265 -14.44 -10.10 -3.85
CA TYR A 265 -15.29 -9.10 -4.48
C TYR A 265 -16.04 -9.65 -5.71
N ASP A 266 -15.41 -10.50 -6.51
CA ASP A 266 -16.02 -11.15 -7.67
C ASP A 266 -17.19 -12.06 -7.27
N GLU A 267 -17.01 -12.86 -6.21
CA GLU A 267 -18.07 -13.71 -5.66
C GLU A 267 -19.27 -12.87 -5.21
N LEU A 268 -19.02 -11.76 -4.50
CA LEU A 268 -20.08 -10.85 -4.05
C LEU A 268 -20.76 -10.12 -5.20
N LEU A 269 -20.02 -9.63 -6.21
CA LEU A 269 -20.60 -8.98 -7.37
C LEU A 269 -21.47 -9.95 -8.18
N MET A 270 -21.07 -11.22 -8.28
CA MET A 270 -21.89 -12.25 -8.93
C MET A 270 -23.23 -12.44 -8.18
N GLU A 271 -23.21 -12.47 -6.85
CA GLU A 271 -24.44 -12.55 -6.04
C GLU A 271 -25.30 -11.29 -6.16
N ILE A 272 -24.68 -10.11 -6.07
CA ILE A 272 -25.34 -8.81 -6.26
C ILE A 272 -26.06 -8.78 -7.60
N LYS A 273 -25.39 -9.18 -8.68
CA LYS A 273 -25.97 -9.23 -10.03
C LYS A 273 -27.20 -10.13 -10.09
N LYS A 274 -27.14 -11.32 -9.48
CA LYS A 274 -28.30 -12.23 -9.38
C LYS A 274 -29.47 -11.61 -8.62
N LYS A 275 -29.22 -10.92 -7.50
CA LYS A 275 -30.28 -10.26 -6.71
C LYS A 275 -30.88 -9.05 -7.43
N LEU A 276 -30.05 -8.30 -8.14
CA LEU A 276 -30.43 -7.15 -8.94
C LEU A 276 -31.32 -7.55 -10.12
N GLU A 277 -30.97 -8.63 -10.84
CA GLU A 277 -31.79 -9.23 -11.90
C GLU A 277 -33.10 -9.81 -11.36
N GLY A 278 -33.06 -10.40 -10.16
CA GLY A 278 -34.23 -10.95 -9.46
C GLY A 278 -35.11 -9.92 -8.73
N GLU A 279 -34.79 -8.62 -8.85
CA GLU A 279 -35.49 -7.50 -8.18
C GLU A 279 -35.63 -7.64 -6.65
N ARG A 280 -34.66 -8.30 -6.00
CA ARG A 280 -34.65 -8.51 -4.54
C ARG A 280 -33.84 -7.43 -3.82
N PHE A 281 -34.41 -6.23 -3.72
CA PHE A 281 -33.67 -5.04 -3.26
C PHE A 281 -33.28 -5.06 -1.77
N ASP A 282 -34.04 -5.74 -0.91
CA ASP A 282 -33.68 -5.88 0.52
C ASP A 282 -32.43 -6.75 0.69
N GLU A 283 -32.41 -7.93 0.06
CA GLU A 283 -31.23 -8.81 0.03
C GLU A 283 -30.02 -8.12 -0.64
N LEU A 284 -30.27 -7.30 -1.68
CA LEU A 284 -29.24 -6.51 -2.33
C LEU A 284 -28.62 -5.47 -1.38
N LYS A 285 -29.43 -4.79 -0.57
CA LYS A 285 -28.95 -3.81 0.40
C LYS A 285 -28.02 -4.45 1.43
N GLU A 286 -28.32 -5.67 1.87
CA GLU A 286 -27.44 -6.45 2.76
C GLU A 286 -26.11 -6.80 2.08
N LEU A 287 -26.14 -7.29 0.84
CA LEU A 287 -24.92 -7.61 0.07
C LEU A 287 -24.05 -6.37 -0.19
N VAL A 288 -24.65 -5.22 -0.51
CA VAL A 288 -23.92 -3.96 -0.69
C VAL A 288 -23.34 -3.47 0.63
N SER A 289 -24.06 -3.65 1.74
CA SER A 289 -23.54 -3.33 3.07
C SER A 289 -22.33 -4.21 3.41
N LYS A 290 -22.39 -5.51 3.08
CA LYS A 290 -21.25 -6.42 3.19
C LYS A 290 -20.07 -5.95 2.32
N PHE A 291 -20.33 -5.63 1.06
CA PHE A 291 -19.32 -5.15 0.09
C PHE A 291 -18.53 -3.93 0.62
N ILE A 292 -19.20 -2.94 1.20
CA ILE A 292 -18.54 -1.74 1.74
C ILE A 292 -17.89 -1.96 3.13
N SER A 293 -18.15 -3.10 3.77
CA SER A 293 -17.66 -3.43 5.11
C SER A 293 -16.40 -4.29 5.12
N ILE A 294 -16.00 -4.87 3.98
CA ILE A 294 -14.84 -5.77 3.85
C ILE A 294 -13.58 -5.09 4.35
N ARG A 295 -12.72 -5.80 5.08
CA ARG A 295 -11.46 -5.25 5.61
C ARG A 295 -10.28 -6.10 5.16
N VAL A 296 -9.31 -5.43 4.54
CA VAL A 296 -8.04 -6.00 4.09
C VAL A 296 -6.93 -5.53 5.04
N LEU A 297 -6.11 -6.46 5.52
CA LEU A 297 -4.98 -6.19 6.39
C LEU A 297 -3.68 -6.77 5.81
N ASP A 298 -2.60 -5.98 5.91
CA ASP A 298 -1.22 -6.48 5.83
C ASP A 298 -0.47 -6.19 7.15
N PRO A 299 -0.19 -7.20 8.00
CA PRO A 299 0.42 -6.99 9.32
C PRO A 299 1.95 -6.81 9.28
N ALA A 300 2.56 -6.80 8.11
CA ALA A 300 3.97 -6.45 7.91
C ALA A 300 4.10 -5.73 6.56
N CYS A 301 3.43 -4.57 6.45
CA CYS A 301 3.09 -3.99 5.15
C CYS A 301 4.27 -3.36 4.40
N GLY A 302 5.39 -3.11 5.06
CA GLY A 302 6.58 -2.48 4.48
C GLY A 302 6.22 -1.17 3.78
N SER A 303 6.61 -1.04 2.51
CA SER A 303 6.29 0.11 1.66
C SER A 303 4.86 0.11 1.08
N GLY A 304 4.00 -0.84 1.49
CA GLY A 304 2.58 -0.89 1.15
C GLY A 304 2.24 -1.51 -0.20
N SER A 305 3.15 -2.23 -0.86
CA SER A 305 2.94 -2.72 -2.24
C SER A 305 1.69 -3.58 -2.40
N PHE A 306 1.42 -4.44 -1.43
CA PHE A 306 0.20 -5.24 -1.37
C PHE A 306 -1.07 -4.40 -1.18
N LEU A 307 -1.01 -3.38 -0.32
CA LEU A 307 -2.12 -2.46 -0.07
C LEU A 307 -2.46 -1.66 -1.34
N ILE A 308 -1.46 -1.24 -2.12
CA ILE A 308 -1.68 -0.58 -3.42
C ILE A 308 -2.44 -1.49 -4.40
N LYS A 309 -2.12 -2.79 -4.44
CA LYS A 309 -2.86 -3.75 -5.28
C LYS A 309 -4.30 -3.90 -4.84
N ALA A 310 -4.52 -4.03 -3.53
CA ALA A 310 -5.86 -4.11 -2.96
C ALA A 310 -6.67 -2.85 -3.30
N ILE A 311 -6.10 -1.64 -3.18
CA ILE A 311 -6.76 -0.37 -3.52
C ILE A 311 -7.23 -0.36 -4.99
N ARG A 312 -6.35 -0.75 -5.93
CA ARG A 312 -6.68 -0.76 -7.36
C ARG A 312 -7.85 -1.71 -7.64
N ILE A 313 -7.78 -2.93 -7.12
CA ILE A 313 -8.83 -3.95 -7.30
C ILE A 313 -10.14 -3.45 -6.69
N ILE A 314 -10.13 -2.97 -5.46
CA ILE A 314 -11.34 -2.51 -4.77
C ILE A 314 -11.96 -1.34 -5.53
N ASN A 315 -11.18 -0.35 -5.96
CA ASN A 315 -11.68 0.78 -6.73
C ASN A 315 -12.33 0.35 -8.05
N GLU A 316 -11.72 -0.59 -8.77
CA GLU A 316 -12.32 -1.20 -9.97
C GLU A 316 -13.66 -1.86 -9.65
N LYS A 317 -13.74 -2.63 -8.55
CA LYS A 317 -14.98 -3.32 -8.14
C LYS A 317 -16.07 -2.35 -7.70
N TYR A 318 -15.72 -1.23 -7.07
CA TYR A 318 -16.65 -0.14 -6.77
C TYR A 318 -17.21 0.51 -8.04
N ASN A 319 -16.37 0.72 -9.06
CA ASN A 319 -16.81 1.25 -10.35
C ASN A 319 -17.75 0.27 -11.07
N GLU A 320 -17.42 -1.03 -11.06
CA GLU A 320 -18.27 -2.09 -11.61
C GLU A 320 -19.64 -2.12 -10.92
N LEU A 321 -19.67 -2.07 -9.58
CA LEU A 321 -20.91 -2.02 -8.80
C LEU A 321 -21.76 -0.79 -9.14
N ASN A 322 -21.14 0.40 -9.18
CA ASN A 322 -21.82 1.65 -9.52
C ASN A 322 -22.42 1.58 -10.93
N GLN A 323 -21.65 1.09 -11.90
CA GLN A 323 -22.13 0.93 -13.27
C GLN A 323 -23.33 -0.04 -13.34
N LEU A 324 -23.24 -1.19 -12.68
CA LEU A 324 -24.33 -2.17 -12.64
C LEU A 324 -25.64 -1.57 -12.10
N ILE A 325 -25.56 -0.79 -11.02
CA ILE A 325 -26.74 -0.15 -10.42
C ILE A 325 -27.27 0.97 -11.33
N GLU A 326 -26.40 1.81 -11.89
CA GLU A 326 -26.82 2.90 -12.80
C GLU A 326 -27.51 2.38 -14.06
N GLU A 327 -27.02 1.28 -14.64
CA GLU A 327 -27.65 0.63 -15.80
C GLU A 327 -29.05 0.11 -15.47
N HIS A 328 -29.28 -0.42 -14.26
CA HIS A 328 -30.60 -0.85 -13.82
C HIS A 328 -31.53 0.36 -13.57
N ILE A 329 -31.04 1.44 -12.94
CA ILE A 329 -31.81 2.68 -12.77
C ILE A 329 -32.25 3.22 -14.14
N LYS A 330 -31.32 3.31 -15.11
CA LYS A 330 -31.59 3.77 -16.48
C LYS A 330 -32.61 2.89 -17.18
N ARG A 331 -32.62 1.57 -16.95
CA ARG A 331 -33.64 0.67 -17.51
C ARG A 331 -35.04 1.07 -17.07
N TYR A 332 -35.26 1.34 -15.78
CA TYR A 332 -36.58 1.79 -15.29
C TYR A 332 -36.92 3.21 -15.74
N SER A 333 -35.92 4.09 -15.93
CA SER A 333 -36.15 5.45 -16.45
C SER A 333 -36.47 5.49 -17.95
N ASN A 334 -35.87 4.61 -18.75
CA ASN A 334 -36.03 4.56 -20.21
C ASN A 334 -37.17 3.65 -20.68
N TYR A 335 -37.80 2.88 -19.78
CA TYR A 335 -38.88 1.93 -20.12
C TYR A 335 -40.23 2.62 -20.37
N LYS A 336 -40.24 3.62 -21.26
CA LYS A 336 -41.30 4.02 -22.22
C LYS A 336 -41.09 5.49 -22.60
N GLY A 337 -41.12 5.78 -23.90
CA GLY A 337 -41.23 7.14 -24.46
C GLY A 337 -42.55 7.85 -24.15
N SER A 338 -43.07 7.69 -22.93
CA SER A 338 -44.25 8.35 -22.38
C SER A 338 -43.81 9.17 -21.16
N LEU A 339 -44.15 10.46 -21.15
CA LEU A 339 -43.84 11.46 -20.12
C LEU A 339 -44.29 11.14 -18.67
N LYS A 340 -44.77 9.93 -18.37
CA LYS A 340 -45.23 9.53 -17.03
C LYS A 340 -44.63 8.19 -16.60
N LEU A 341 -43.75 8.25 -15.60
CA LEU A 341 -43.24 7.10 -14.83
C LEU A 341 -44.40 6.35 -14.18
N SER A 342 -44.38 5.01 -14.23
CA SER A 342 -45.34 4.19 -13.48
C SER A 342 -45.04 4.28 -11.98
N LYS A 343 -46.06 4.16 -11.12
CA LYS A 343 -45.87 4.17 -9.66
C LYS A 343 -44.93 3.05 -9.19
N GLY A 344 -44.94 1.89 -9.85
CA GLY A 344 -44.07 0.76 -9.52
C GLY A 344 -42.61 1.01 -9.86
N ASP A 345 -42.32 1.57 -11.04
CA ASP A 345 -40.95 1.90 -11.46
C ASP A 345 -40.34 3.00 -10.58
N GLY A 346 -41.15 3.97 -10.15
CA GLY A 346 -40.73 5.01 -9.21
C GLY A 346 -40.26 4.45 -7.86
N VAL A 347 -40.94 3.42 -7.32
CA VAL A 347 -40.53 2.76 -6.07
C VAL A 347 -39.19 2.05 -6.25
N LYS A 348 -39.01 1.32 -7.36
CA LYS A 348 -37.76 0.61 -7.66
C LYS A 348 -36.58 1.56 -7.82
N ILE A 349 -36.77 2.68 -8.52
CA ILE A 349 -35.75 3.72 -8.67
C ILE A 349 -35.36 4.29 -7.31
N ASN A 350 -36.33 4.55 -6.42
CA ASN A 350 -36.05 5.06 -5.08
C ASN A 350 -35.21 4.07 -4.25
N GLN A 351 -35.55 2.77 -4.27
CA GLN A 351 -34.77 1.73 -3.58
C GLN A 351 -33.33 1.64 -4.12
N LEU A 352 -33.15 1.63 -5.44
CA LEU A 352 -31.82 1.62 -6.06
C LEU A 352 -31.02 2.90 -5.77
N THR A 353 -31.69 4.05 -5.67
CA THR A 353 -31.06 5.32 -5.29
C THR A 353 -30.60 5.29 -3.83
N GLU A 354 -31.37 4.66 -2.93
CA GLU A 354 -30.96 4.44 -1.55
C GLU A 354 -29.71 3.55 -1.47
N ILE A 355 -29.68 2.46 -2.24
CA ILE A 355 -28.52 1.56 -2.33
C ILE A 355 -27.30 2.29 -2.87
N LYS A 356 -27.46 3.14 -3.89
CA LYS A 356 -26.38 4.00 -4.40
C LYS A 356 -25.82 4.93 -3.32
N ARG A 357 -26.68 5.46 -2.44
CA ARG A 357 -26.27 6.30 -1.30
C ARG A 357 -25.42 5.53 -0.27
N ILE A 358 -25.65 4.23 -0.10
CA ILE A 358 -24.88 3.36 0.80
C ILE A 358 -23.46 3.16 0.27
N ILE A 359 -23.32 2.94 -1.05
CA ILE A 359 -22.02 2.74 -1.70
C ILE A 359 -21.11 3.93 -1.41
N GLY A 360 -21.59 5.15 -1.69
CA GLY A 360 -20.85 6.35 -1.37
C GLY A 360 -21.25 7.57 -2.21
N PRO A 361 -20.45 8.64 -2.09
CA PRO A 361 -20.66 9.88 -2.83
C PRO A 361 -20.38 9.68 -4.32
N SER A 362 -20.93 10.56 -5.15
CA SER A 362 -20.70 10.54 -6.60
C SER A 362 -19.35 11.15 -7.01
N SER A 363 -18.71 11.94 -6.12
CA SER A 363 -17.34 12.41 -6.37
C SER A 363 -16.37 11.25 -6.23
N SER A 364 -15.58 11.00 -7.29
CA SER A 364 -14.60 9.91 -7.29
C SER A 364 -13.56 10.11 -6.18
N ARG A 365 -13.17 11.36 -5.90
CA ARG A 365 -12.23 11.68 -4.82
C ARG A 365 -12.75 11.27 -3.45
N GLU A 366 -13.98 11.65 -3.12
CA GLU A 366 -14.57 11.30 -1.82
C GLU A 366 -14.82 9.79 -1.72
N LEU A 367 -15.21 9.14 -2.82
CA LEU A 367 -15.38 7.69 -2.87
C LEU A 367 -14.05 6.97 -2.64
N ILE A 368 -12.97 7.38 -3.31
CA ILE A 368 -11.62 6.85 -3.12
C ILE A 368 -11.20 7.03 -1.66
N ALA A 369 -11.36 8.22 -1.08
CA ALA A 369 -11.02 8.45 0.32
C ALA A 369 -11.77 7.49 1.27
N ARG A 370 -13.07 7.27 1.03
CA ARG A 370 -13.86 6.27 1.78
C ARG A 370 -13.36 4.85 1.56
N ILE A 371 -12.98 4.48 0.34
CA ILE A 371 -12.41 3.17 0.04
C ILE A 371 -11.14 2.94 0.88
N LEU A 372 -10.24 3.91 0.92
CA LEU A 372 -9.00 3.83 1.69
C LEU A 372 -9.28 3.56 3.17
N VAL A 373 -10.09 4.40 3.83
CA VAL A 373 -10.34 4.31 5.28
C VAL A 373 -11.26 3.16 5.68
N ARG A 374 -12.10 2.65 4.78
CA ARG A 374 -12.97 1.48 5.05
C ARG A 374 -12.20 0.16 4.95
N HIS A 375 -11.37 0.02 3.93
CA HIS A 375 -10.89 -1.29 3.50
C HIS A 375 -9.42 -1.55 3.81
N ILE A 376 -8.56 -0.54 3.79
CA ILE A 376 -7.11 -0.75 3.76
C ILE A 376 -6.52 -0.60 5.15
N HIS A 377 -5.88 -1.63 5.66
CA HIS A 377 -5.24 -1.64 6.98
C HIS A 377 -3.83 -2.21 6.89
N GLY A 378 -2.93 -1.71 7.71
CA GLY A 378 -1.54 -2.12 7.68
C GLY A 378 -0.82 -1.87 8.99
N VAL A 379 0.15 -2.72 9.29
CA VAL A 379 1.04 -2.55 10.44
C VAL A 379 2.46 -2.78 9.97
N ASP A 380 3.39 -1.93 10.40
CA ASP A 380 4.81 -2.17 10.20
C ASP A 380 5.64 -1.61 11.36
N LEU A 381 6.65 -2.36 11.78
CA LEU A 381 7.55 -1.94 12.86
C LEU A 381 8.47 -0.78 12.44
N ASP A 382 8.86 -0.71 11.16
CA ASP A 382 9.70 0.36 10.63
C ASP A 382 8.87 1.57 10.21
N LYS A 383 8.89 2.60 11.06
CA LYS A 383 8.17 3.88 10.83
C LYS A 383 8.37 4.43 9.43
N ARG A 384 9.60 4.36 8.94
CA ARG A 384 9.98 4.92 7.64
C ARG A 384 9.37 4.14 6.47
N ALA A 385 9.28 2.81 6.58
CA ALA A 385 8.61 1.98 5.57
C ALA A 385 7.11 2.30 5.54
N LEU A 386 6.50 2.45 6.73
CA LEU A 386 5.11 2.87 6.87
C LEU A 386 4.85 4.26 6.28
N GLU A 387 5.75 5.23 6.48
CA GLU A 387 5.64 6.56 5.85
C GLU A 387 5.72 6.48 4.32
N VAL A 388 6.56 5.58 3.77
CA VAL A 388 6.57 5.31 2.32
C VAL A 388 5.24 4.68 1.87
N ALA A 389 4.67 3.76 2.65
CA ALA A 389 3.36 3.17 2.36
C ALA A 389 2.25 4.21 2.30
N LYS A 390 2.20 5.14 3.27
CA LYS A 390 1.25 6.27 3.28
C LYS A 390 1.37 7.13 2.03
N VAL A 391 2.60 7.52 1.67
CA VAL A 391 2.88 8.29 0.44
C VAL A 391 2.42 7.54 -0.81
N ASN A 392 2.74 6.26 -0.91
CA ASN A 392 2.30 5.43 -2.04
C ASN A 392 0.77 5.36 -2.13
N ILE A 393 0.07 5.23 -1.00
CA ILE A 393 -1.40 5.17 -0.94
C ILE A 393 -2.02 6.49 -1.40
N TRP A 394 -1.51 7.62 -0.91
CA TRP A 394 -1.99 8.95 -1.33
C TRP A 394 -1.71 9.22 -2.82
N LEU A 395 -0.53 8.85 -3.31
CA LEU A 395 -0.22 8.97 -4.74
C LEU A 395 -1.13 8.08 -5.59
N GLU A 396 -1.42 6.87 -5.14
CA GLU A 396 -2.35 5.98 -5.82
C GLU A 396 -3.78 6.55 -5.87
N ALA A 397 -4.26 7.14 -4.78
CA ALA A 397 -5.55 7.82 -4.74
C ALA A 397 -5.67 8.89 -5.84
N ILE A 398 -4.60 9.66 -6.04
CA ILE A 398 -4.53 10.70 -7.07
C ILE A 398 -4.47 10.10 -8.47
N LYS A 399 -3.69 9.02 -8.66
CA LYS A 399 -3.60 8.29 -9.93
C LYS A 399 -4.94 7.76 -10.41
N LEU A 400 -5.79 7.32 -9.49
CA LEU A 400 -7.11 6.77 -9.80
C LEU A 400 -8.10 7.83 -10.29
N ALA A 401 -7.95 9.10 -9.90
CA ALA A 401 -8.84 10.18 -10.35
C ALA A 401 -8.16 11.57 -10.45
N PRO A 402 -7.12 11.77 -11.29
CA PRO A 402 -6.28 12.98 -11.23
C PRO A 402 -7.07 14.29 -11.43
N LYS A 403 -8.11 14.26 -12.27
CA LYS A 403 -8.97 15.42 -12.60
C LYS A 403 -9.66 16.03 -11.38
N GLU A 404 -9.94 15.21 -10.37
CA GLU A 404 -10.68 15.58 -9.14
C GLU A 404 -9.76 16.15 -8.05
N PHE A 405 -8.45 16.00 -8.19
CA PHE A 405 -7.45 16.48 -7.23
C PHE A 405 -6.77 17.79 -7.65
N ARG A 406 -7.27 18.42 -8.70
CA ARG A 406 -6.69 19.64 -9.27
C ARG A 406 -6.92 20.87 -8.41
N TYR A 407 -5.83 21.58 -8.09
CA TYR A 407 -5.81 22.74 -7.17
C TYR A 407 -6.87 23.82 -7.40
N ASP A 408 -7.24 24.09 -8.65
CA ASP A 408 -8.23 25.09 -9.05
C ASP A 408 -9.68 24.56 -9.10
N ARG A 409 -9.85 23.25 -8.95
CA ARG A 409 -11.14 22.57 -8.81
C ARG A 409 -11.41 22.12 -7.38
N LEU A 410 -10.43 22.28 -6.48
CA LEU A 410 -10.60 21.95 -5.07
C LEU A 410 -11.57 22.95 -4.43
N PRO A 411 -12.42 22.50 -3.50
CA PRO A 411 -13.30 23.40 -2.78
C PRO A 411 -12.51 24.50 -2.06
N THR A 412 -13.00 25.74 -2.08
CA THR A 412 -12.35 26.87 -1.39
C THR A 412 -12.44 26.79 0.13
N GLU A 413 -13.46 26.08 0.64
CA GLU A 413 -13.76 25.93 2.07
C GLU A 413 -13.26 24.60 2.65
N THR A 414 -13.13 23.55 1.83
CA THR A 414 -12.71 22.21 2.26
C THR A 414 -11.19 22.11 2.20
N ASN A 415 -10.57 22.25 3.37
CA ASN A 415 -9.20 21.83 3.59
C ASN A 415 -9.21 20.31 3.86
N TYR A 416 -8.11 19.60 3.56
CA TYR A 416 -7.94 18.16 3.76
C TYR A 416 -8.54 17.25 2.68
N ILE A 417 -7.83 17.06 1.57
CA ILE A 417 -8.38 16.44 0.34
C ILE A 417 -8.04 14.95 0.22
N LEU A 418 -6.99 14.54 0.91
CA LEU A 418 -6.65 13.14 1.13
C LEU A 418 -6.97 12.78 2.59
N PRO A 419 -7.37 11.52 2.85
CA PRO A 419 -7.66 11.10 4.21
C PRO A 419 -6.38 10.95 5.02
N ASN A 420 -6.46 11.29 6.31
CA ASN A 420 -5.52 10.84 7.33
C ASN A 420 -5.63 9.30 7.46
N LEU A 421 -4.48 8.62 7.56
CA LEU A 421 -4.40 7.16 7.53
C LEU A 421 -3.99 6.55 8.89
N GLU A 422 -3.75 7.34 9.93
CA GLU A 422 -3.28 6.86 11.26
C GLU A 422 -4.24 5.85 11.91
N MET A 423 -5.56 6.00 11.69
CA MET A 423 -6.55 5.04 12.19
C MET A 423 -6.36 3.63 11.59
N ASN A 424 -5.78 3.54 10.38
CA ASN A 424 -5.70 2.34 9.58
C ASN A 424 -4.28 1.78 9.44
N LEU A 425 -3.26 2.63 9.59
CA LEU A 425 -1.84 2.30 9.41
C LEU A 425 -1.06 2.58 10.70
N CYS A 426 -0.67 1.50 11.39
CA CYS A 426 -0.02 1.58 12.71
C CYS A 426 1.47 1.26 12.65
N ASN A 427 2.26 1.90 13.52
CA ASN A 427 3.71 1.70 13.61
C ASN A 427 4.10 0.97 14.89
N ASP A 428 3.93 -0.35 14.93
CA ASP A 428 4.19 -1.15 16.13
C ASP A 428 4.54 -2.61 15.76
N ASP A 429 4.86 -3.44 16.75
CA ASP A 429 5.16 -4.85 16.57
C ASP A 429 3.91 -5.72 16.53
N SER A 430 3.53 -6.17 15.34
CA SER A 430 2.37 -7.05 15.10
C SER A 430 2.31 -8.32 15.95
N LEU A 431 3.44 -8.78 16.52
CA LEU A 431 3.49 -10.01 17.31
C LEU A 431 3.56 -9.80 18.83
N ILE A 432 3.91 -8.61 19.32
CA ILE A 432 4.21 -8.38 20.74
C ILE A 432 3.19 -7.42 21.35
N GLY A 433 2.40 -7.94 22.29
CA GLY A 433 1.35 -7.19 22.98
C GLY A 433 0.55 -8.09 23.91
N LEU A 434 -0.41 -7.51 24.64
CA LEU A 434 -1.25 -8.26 25.55
C LEU A 434 -2.10 -9.27 24.74
N PRO A 435 -2.19 -10.55 25.16
CA PRO A 435 -2.95 -11.53 24.37
C PRO A 435 -4.41 -11.13 24.21
N GLU A 436 -4.96 -11.32 23.01
CA GLU A 436 -6.24 -10.72 22.61
C GLU A 436 -7.41 -11.05 23.53
N GLU A 437 -7.46 -12.26 24.09
CA GLU A 437 -8.53 -12.64 25.02
C GLU A 437 -8.55 -11.76 26.28
N PHE A 438 -7.38 -11.35 26.78
CA PHE A 438 -7.26 -10.44 27.92
C PHE A 438 -7.56 -8.99 27.50
N THR A 439 -7.03 -8.56 26.36
CA THR A 439 -7.26 -7.21 25.82
C THR A 439 -8.74 -6.96 25.57
N ILE A 440 -9.40 -7.86 24.84
CA ILE A 440 -10.82 -7.78 24.51
C ILE A 440 -11.67 -7.73 25.78
N LYS A 441 -11.39 -8.60 26.74
CA LYS A 441 -12.09 -8.61 28.03
C LYS A 441 -11.90 -7.30 28.80
N ARG A 442 -10.66 -6.79 28.86
CA ARG A 442 -10.35 -5.55 29.58
C ARG A 442 -11.07 -4.34 28.98
N LEU A 443 -11.06 -4.23 27.65
CA LEU A 443 -11.77 -3.16 26.93
C LEU A 443 -13.27 -3.21 27.18
N HIS A 444 -13.88 -4.40 27.10
CA HIS A 444 -15.30 -4.58 27.42
C HIS A 444 -15.63 -4.23 28.87
N ASP A 445 -14.82 -4.66 29.84
CA ASP A 445 -15.18 -4.52 31.25
C ASP A 445 -14.94 -3.11 31.79
N LYS A 446 -13.96 -2.36 31.24
CA LYS A 446 -13.56 -1.04 31.76
C LYS A 446 -13.75 0.14 30.81
N HIS A 447 -13.80 -0.10 29.50
CA HIS A 447 -13.73 0.96 28.47
C HIS A 447 -14.94 0.96 27.53
N GLN A 448 -16.09 0.41 27.93
CA GLN A 448 -17.32 0.43 27.10
C GLN A 448 -17.71 1.83 26.63
N ILE A 449 -17.62 2.84 27.50
CA ILE A 449 -17.95 4.22 27.14
C ILE A 449 -16.97 4.75 26.09
N ASP A 450 -15.67 4.48 26.27
CA ASP A 450 -14.63 4.87 25.31
C ASP A 450 -14.81 4.15 23.97
N LEU A 451 -15.18 2.86 23.97
CA LEU A 451 -15.48 2.09 22.75
C LEU A 451 -16.63 2.71 21.96
N VAL A 452 -17.73 3.06 22.63
CA VAL A 452 -18.89 3.71 21.98
C VAL A 452 -18.47 5.05 21.37
N GLU A 453 -17.65 5.85 22.07
CA GLU A 453 -17.15 7.11 21.52
C GLU A 453 -16.20 6.90 20.33
N LEU A 454 -15.32 5.91 20.40
CA LEU A 454 -14.47 5.51 19.28
C LEU A 454 -15.32 5.15 18.05
N PHE A 455 -16.41 4.38 18.23
CA PHE A 455 -17.34 4.10 17.13
C PHE A 455 -18.00 5.37 16.58
N ASN A 456 -18.47 6.27 17.44
CA ASN A 456 -19.09 7.52 17.01
C ASN A 456 -18.14 8.38 16.16
N LEU A 457 -16.89 8.54 16.61
CA LEU A 457 -15.86 9.29 15.90
C LEU A 457 -15.53 8.61 14.56
N ARG A 458 -15.36 7.29 14.57
CA ARG A 458 -15.06 6.53 13.35
C ARG A 458 -16.19 6.59 12.34
N GLN A 459 -17.46 6.48 12.74
CA GLN A 459 -18.58 6.57 11.80
C GLN A 459 -18.64 7.96 11.14
N LYS A 460 -18.49 9.03 11.93
CA LYS A 460 -18.38 10.40 11.40
C LYS A 460 -17.21 10.54 10.43
N TYR A 461 -16.08 9.89 10.72
CA TYR A 461 -14.91 9.91 9.84
C TYR A 461 -15.11 9.10 8.56
N LEU A 462 -15.77 7.94 8.61
CA LEU A 462 -16.13 7.18 7.42
C LEU A 462 -17.12 7.93 6.52
N GLU A 463 -18.01 8.73 7.10
CA GLU A 463 -18.92 9.61 6.35
C GLU A 463 -18.19 10.80 5.73
N ASN A 464 -17.23 11.38 6.45
CA ASN A 464 -16.41 12.48 5.95
C ASN A 464 -14.91 12.26 6.27
N PRO A 465 -14.18 11.53 5.41
CA PRO A 465 -12.75 11.24 5.60
C PRO A 465 -11.82 12.46 5.48
N MET A 466 -12.39 13.66 5.35
CA MET A 466 -11.68 14.93 5.17
C MET A 466 -11.61 15.73 6.47
N ASN A 467 -11.84 15.11 7.63
CA ASN A 467 -11.82 15.78 8.93
C ASN A 467 -10.80 15.11 9.87
N PRO A 468 -9.53 15.55 9.87
CA PRO A 468 -8.47 14.94 10.66
C PRO A 468 -8.69 15.05 12.17
N LYS A 469 -9.45 16.04 12.64
CA LYS A 469 -9.79 16.20 14.08
C LYS A 469 -10.52 15.00 14.66
N LEU A 470 -11.27 14.28 13.83
CA LEU A 470 -11.94 13.04 14.27
C LEU A 470 -10.92 11.93 14.55
N VAL A 471 -9.86 11.86 13.74
CA VAL A 471 -8.76 10.92 13.95
C VAL A 471 -7.92 11.32 15.16
N GLU A 472 -7.62 12.61 15.33
CA GLU A 472 -6.96 13.12 16.54
C GLU A 472 -7.71 12.71 17.82
N GLY A 473 -9.04 12.83 17.82
CA GLY A 473 -9.88 12.39 18.94
C GLY A 473 -9.83 10.88 19.18
N ILE A 474 -9.79 10.07 18.13
CA ILE A 474 -9.63 8.60 18.21
C ILE A 474 -8.28 8.26 18.84
N GLU A 475 -7.20 8.86 18.35
CA GLU A 475 -5.83 8.59 18.82
C GLU A 475 -5.61 9.07 20.26
N ASP A 476 -6.26 10.17 20.68
CA ASP A 476 -6.22 10.63 22.07
C ASP A 476 -6.91 9.66 23.05
N ILE A 477 -8.01 9.02 22.63
CA ILE A 477 -8.67 7.98 23.44
C ILE A 477 -7.78 6.74 23.48
N LYS A 478 -7.32 6.26 22.32
CA LYS A 478 -6.43 5.09 22.23
C LYS A 478 -5.18 5.25 23.09
N ARG A 479 -4.52 6.41 23.05
CA ARG A 479 -3.29 6.67 23.82
C ARG A 479 -3.52 6.50 25.32
N LYS A 480 -4.67 6.92 25.85
CA LYS A 480 -5.00 6.75 27.27
C LYS A 480 -5.15 5.28 27.64
N ILE A 481 -5.88 4.52 26.82
CA ILE A 481 -6.13 3.09 27.04
C ILE A 481 -4.84 2.27 26.84
N ARG A 482 -4.03 2.62 25.84
CA ARG A 482 -2.76 1.94 25.52
C ARG A 482 -1.82 1.93 26.71
N ASN A 483 -1.66 3.07 27.38
CA ASN A 483 -0.83 3.17 28.59
C ASN A 483 -1.28 2.19 29.69
N GLU A 484 -2.60 1.98 29.86
CA GLU A 484 -3.12 1.00 30.82
C GLU A 484 -2.83 -0.44 30.37
N LEU A 485 -3.05 -0.74 29.09
CA LEU A 485 -2.81 -2.07 28.53
C LEU A 485 -1.32 -2.45 28.54
N ASP A 486 -0.42 -1.49 28.35
CA ASP A 486 1.03 -1.69 28.44
C ASP A 486 1.46 -2.11 29.85
N GLU A 487 0.87 -1.49 30.89
CA GLU A 487 1.11 -1.91 32.27
C GLU A 487 0.51 -3.30 32.55
N ASN A 488 -0.70 -3.58 32.06
CA ASN A 488 -1.29 -4.92 32.19
C ASN A 488 -0.49 -5.98 31.43
N PHE A 489 0.16 -5.61 30.32
CA PHE A 489 1.07 -6.51 29.62
C PHE A 489 2.33 -6.80 30.44
N LYS A 490 2.92 -5.80 31.10
CA LYS A 490 4.04 -6.03 32.04
C LYS A 490 3.64 -6.99 33.16
N GLU A 491 2.50 -6.78 33.81
CA GLU A 491 1.97 -7.68 34.84
C GLU A 491 1.75 -9.11 34.31
N TYR A 492 1.22 -9.23 33.08
CA TYR A 492 1.05 -10.51 32.41
C TYR A 492 2.38 -11.24 32.21
N LEU A 493 3.41 -10.54 31.73
CA LEU A 493 4.75 -11.11 31.54
C LEU A 493 5.34 -11.60 32.87
N GLU A 494 5.26 -10.80 33.93
CA GLU A 494 5.76 -11.16 35.26
C GLU A 494 5.06 -12.40 35.82
N THR A 495 3.73 -12.44 35.73
CA THR A 495 2.91 -13.55 36.22
C THR A 495 3.24 -14.86 35.51
N ASN A 496 3.61 -14.80 34.23
CA ASN A 496 3.96 -15.96 33.42
C ASN A 496 5.48 -16.26 33.38
N GLY A 497 6.28 -15.55 34.19
CA GLY A 497 7.73 -15.77 34.25
C GLY A 497 8.48 -15.39 32.96
N ILE A 498 7.96 -14.45 32.18
CA ILE A 498 8.55 -13.95 30.93
C ILE A 498 9.27 -12.64 31.23
N SER A 499 10.42 -12.41 30.60
CA SER A 499 11.20 -11.19 30.80
C SER A 499 10.42 -9.94 30.36
N THR A 500 10.26 -8.97 31.27
CA THR A 500 9.64 -7.66 30.98
C THR A 500 10.54 -6.76 30.13
N GLN A 501 11.81 -7.12 29.95
CA GLN A 501 12.75 -6.35 29.12
C GLN A 501 12.31 -6.22 27.66
N ILE A 502 11.49 -7.16 27.17
CA ILE A 502 10.95 -7.11 25.80
C ILE A 502 10.15 -5.82 25.53
N VAL A 503 9.48 -5.28 26.56
CA VAL A 503 8.70 -4.04 26.47
C VAL A 503 9.58 -2.83 26.15
N ASN A 504 10.87 -2.87 26.49
CA ASN A 504 11.82 -1.80 26.19
C ASN A 504 12.54 -1.98 24.84
N GLN A 505 12.35 -3.12 24.17
CA GLN A 505 13.04 -3.45 22.92
C GLN A 505 12.22 -3.18 21.67
N THR A 506 10.89 -3.21 21.79
CA THR A 506 9.97 -3.07 20.66
C THR A 506 8.77 -2.18 21.04
N MET A 507 7.99 -1.79 20.03
CA MET A 507 6.75 -1.05 20.22
C MET A 507 5.59 -2.03 20.37
N LEU A 508 4.86 -1.95 21.48
CA LEU A 508 3.79 -2.88 21.80
C LEU A 508 2.54 -2.63 20.94
N PHE A 509 1.89 -3.70 20.50
CA PHE A 509 0.68 -3.61 19.69
C PHE A 509 -0.48 -4.41 20.27
N HIS A 510 -1.57 -3.71 20.59
CA HIS A 510 -2.80 -4.32 21.12
C HIS A 510 -3.89 -4.30 20.06
N TRP A 511 -4.03 -5.39 19.28
CA TRP A 511 -4.92 -5.45 18.11
C TRP A 511 -6.36 -5.04 18.41
N ALA A 512 -6.92 -5.52 19.53
CA ALA A 512 -8.29 -5.19 19.93
C ALA A 512 -8.51 -3.72 20.31
N LEU A 513 -7.46 -2.97 20.67
CA LEU A 513 -7.54 -1.51 20.85
C LEU A 513 -7.43 -0.80 19.51
N GLU A 514 -6.42 -1.14 18.72
CA GLU A 514 -6.08 -0.41 17.49
C GLU A 514 -7.13 -0.57 16.41
N PHE A 515 -7.72 -1.76 16.32
CA PHE A 515 -8.79 -2.09 15.38
C PHE A 515 -10.04 -2.56 16.12
N TRP A 516 -10.47 -1.85 17.17
CA TRP A 516 -11.60 -2.22 18.02
C TRP A 516 -12.88 -2.59 17.24
N TYR A 517 -13.11 -1.94 16.10
CA TYR A 517 -14.28 -2.17 15.23
C TYR A 517 -14.29 -3.51 14.50
N VAL A 518 -13.25 -4.33 14.63
CA VAL A 518 -13.24 -5.73 14.16
C VAL A 518 -13.51 -6.73 15.29
N PHE A 519 -13.62 -6.29 16.54
CA PHE A 519 -13.86 -7.14 17.72
C PHE A 519 -15.15 -6.81 18.46
N PHE A 520 -15.60 -5.56 18.39
CA PHE A 520 -16.79 -5.05 19.07
C PHE A 520 -17.85 -4.52 18.10
N ASP A 521 -19.08 -4.37 18.57
CA ASP A 521 -20.15 -3.64 17.89
C ASP A 521 -20.21 -2.17 18.36
N GLU A 522 -21.07 -1.38 17.72
CA GLU A 522 -21.27 0.06 18.01
C GLU A 522 -21.70 0.37 19.46
N LYS A 523 -22.13 -0.64 20.22
CA LYS A 523 -22.52 -0.52 21.64
C LYS A 523 -21.40 -0.96 22.59
N GLY A 524 -20.23 -1.32 22.05
CA GLY A 524 -19.10 -1.85 22.81
C GLY A 524 -19.28 -3.30 23.25
N ALA A 525 -20.27 -4.03 22.72
CA ALA A 525 -20.46 -5.44 23.00
C ALA A 525 -19.58 -6.32 22.09
N PHE A 526 -19.29 -7.54 22.54
CA PHE A 526 -18.49 -8.48 21.74
C PHE A 526 -19.19 -8.85 20.44
N LEU A 527 -18.45 -8.84 19.34
CA LEU A 527 -18.88 -9.56 18.14
C LEU A 527 -18.83 -11.07 18.39
N PRO A 528 -19.69 -11.87 17.72
CA PRO A 528 -19.54 -13.32 17.70
C PRO A 528 -18.13 -13.71 17.27
N LYS A 529 -17.54 -14.73 17.91
CA LYS A 529 -16.15 -15.16 17.65
C LYS A 529 -15.86 -15.44 16.17
N ASP A 530 -16.85 -15.98 15.45
CA ASP A 530 -16.75 -16.26 14.02
C ASP A 530 -16.72 -15.00 13.14
N SER A 531 -17.21 -13.86 13.65
CA SER A 531 -17.25 -12.56 12.96
C SER A 531 -16.14 -11.60 13.42
N GLN A 532 -15.34 -11.98 14.42
CA GLN A 532 -14.22 -11.18 14.88
C GLN A 532 -13.05 -11.25 13.89
N GLY A 533 -12.43 -10.10 13.63
CA GLY A 533 -11.25 -9.99 12.77
C GLY A 533 -11.52 -9.44 11.37
N PHE A 534 -10.54 -9.62 10.51
CA PHE A 534 -10.49 -9.12 9.14
C PHE A 534 -11.06 -10.15 8.16
N ASP A 535 -11.59 -9.66 7.03
CA ASP A 535 -12.11 -10.52 5.96
C ASP A 535 -10.97 -11.06 5.08
N ILE A 536 -9.91 -10.27 4.92
CA ILE A 536 -8.79 -10.61 4.04
C ILE A 536 -7.48 -10.22 4.72
N ILE A 537 -6.52 -11.14 4.76
CA ILE A 537 -5.15 -10.87 5.21
C ILE A 537 -4.16 -11.31 4.14
N LEU A 538 -3.30 -10.40 3.72
CA LEU A 538 -2.30 -10.64 2.67
C LEU A 538 -0.99 -9.93 3.00
N GLY A 539 0.13 -10.35 2.41
CA GLY A 539 1.43 -9.75 2.76
C GLY A 539 2.65 -10.63 2.50
N ASN A 540 3.81 -10.08 2.89
CA ASN A 540 5.11 -10.77 2.90
C ASN A 540 5.77 -10.59 4.27
N PRO A 541 5.59 -11.54 5.22
CA PRO A 541 6.21 -11.41 6.53
C PRO A 541 7.75 -11.54 6.46
N PRO A 542 8.49 -11.04 7.47
CA PRO A 542 9.96 -11.12 7.51
C PRO A 542 10.50 -12.56 7.59
N TYR A 543 11.59 -12.85 6.85
CA TYR A 543 12.22 -14.18 6.78
C TYR A 543 13.49 -14.22 7.62
N ILE A 544 13.32 -14.39 8.93
CA ILE A 544 14.44 -14.44 9.88
C ILE A 544 14.57 -15.86 10.42
N GLU A 545 15.76 -16.44 10.26
CA GLU A 545 16.06 -17.74 10.84
C GLU A 545 16.10 -17.66 12.37
N ASN A 546 15.61 -18.69 13.05
CA ASN A 546 15.53 -18.75 14.51
C ASN A 546 16.81 -18.34 15.26
N LYS A 547 17.98 -18.65 14.67
CA LYS A 547 19.30 -18.39 15.27
C LYS A 547 19.69 -16.90 15.24
N ARG A 548 19.06 -16.11 14.38
CA ARG A 548 19.30 -14.66 14.21
C ARG A 548 18.28 -13.80 14.95
N LEU A 549 17.17 -14.40 15.40
CA LEU A 549 16.20 -13.70 16.24
C LEU A 549 16.84 -13.32 17.57
N ASP A 550 16.47 -12.14 18.07
CA ASP A 550 16.94 -11.73 19.38
C ASP A 550 16.40 -12.71 20.46
N PRO A 551 17.18 -12.96 21.53
CA PRO A 551 16.80 -13.93 22.54
C PRO A 551 15.50 -13.59 23.28
N LEU A 552 15.15 -12.32 23.43
CA LEU A 552 13.98 -11.88 24.19
C LEU A 552 12.69 -12.09 23.40
N THR A 553 12.63 -11.71 22.12
CA THR A 553 11.52 -12.00 21.21
C THR A 553 11.34 -13.50 21.06
N LYS A 554 12.43 -14.26 20.90
CA LYS A 554 12.35 -15.72 20.85
C LYS A 554 11.76 -16.29 22.14
N ASN A 555 12.23 -15.86 23.30
CA ASN A 555 11.70 -16.31 24.59
C ASN A 555 10.22 -15.94 24.75
N TYR A 556 9.84 -14.72 24.38
CA TYR A 556 8.46 -14.27 24.42
C TYR A 556 7.56 -15.13 23.52
N LEU A 557 7.87 -15.27 22.23
CA LEU A 557 7.04 -16.03 21.28
C LEU A 557 6.83 -17.48 21.70
N GLN A 558 7.82 -18.10 22.34
CA GLN A 558 7.73 -19.49 22.79
C GLN A 558 6.89 -19.67 24.07
N ASN A 559 6.81 -18.64 24.93
CA ASN A 559 6.28 -18.77 26.28
C ASN A 559 5.06 -17.89 26.57
N CYS A 560 4.72 -16.94 25.69
CA CYS A 560 3.61 -16.00 25.90
C CYS A 560 2.22 -16.63 25.86
N GLY A 561 2.09 -17.92 25.52
CA GLY A 561 0.81 -18.62 25.41
C GLY A 561 0.01 -18.30 24.14
N THR A 562 0.39 -17.27 23.38
CA THR A 562 -0.31 -16.85 22.15
C THR A 562 0.08 -17.65 20.91
N TYR A 563 1.34 -18.10 20.81
CA TYR A 563 1.88 -18.71 19.58
C TYR A 563 2.28 -20.16 19.76
N ARG A 564 1.37 -21.10 19.49
CA ARG A 564 1.71 -22.53 19.56
C ARG A 564 2.64 -22.97 18.43
N THR A 565 2.75 -22.17 17.36
CA THR A 565 3.60 -22.45 16.20
C THR A 565 5.03 -21.96 16.34
N ALA A 566 5.36 -21.20 17.40
CA ALA A 566 6.72 -20.88 17.82
C ALA A 566 7.43 -22.13 18.40
N TYR A 567 7.49 -23.21 17.62
CA TYR A 567 7.87 -24.54 18.04
C TYR A 567 9.27 -24.92 17.54
N LYS A 568 10.12 -25.47 18.41
CA LYS A 568 11.52 -25.81 18.09
C LYS A 568 12.27 -24.61 17.47
N LEU A 569 13.01 -24.82 16.38
CA LEU A 569 13.76 -23.81 15.65
C LEU A 569 12.89 -23.18 14.55
N PHE A 570 11.78 -22.56 14.95
CA PHE A 570 10.82 -21.95 14.02
C PHE A 570 11.42 -20.79 13.22
N ASP A 571 10.99 -20.65 11.97
CA ASP A 571 11.22 -19.46 11.15
C ASP A 571 10.27 -18.34 11.61
N TYR A 572 10.76 -17.10 11.66
CA TYR A 572 10.00 -15.95 12.17
C TYR A 572 8.70 -15.69 11.39
N ALA A 573 8.62 -16.08 10.12
CA ALA A 573 7.40 -15.97 9.33
C ALA A 573 6.25 -16.85 9.86
N VAL A 574 6.55 -17.94 10.60
CA VAL A 574 5.52 -18.88 11.08
C VAL A 574 4.57 -18.26 12.12
N PRO A 575 5.07 -17.58 13.18
CA PRO A 575 4.22 -16.79 14.07
C PRO A 575 3.35 -15.74 13.37
N PHE A 576 3.82 -15.14 12.26
CA PHE A 576 2.99 -14.24 11.43
C PHE A 576 1.83 -14.97 10.76
N ILE A 577 2.04 -16.19 10.23
CA ILE A 577 0.94 -17.00 9.67
C ILE A 577 -0.08 -17.33 10.78
N GLU A 578 0.37 -17.71 11.98
CA GLU A 578 -0.53 -17.98 13.10
C GLU A 578 -1.28 -16.72 13.55
N ARG A 579 -0.61 -15.56 13.66
CA ARG A 579 -1.25 -14.28 13.99
C ARG A 579 -2.30 -13.91 12.95
N ALA A 580 -1.98 -14.02 11.67
CA ALA A 580 -2.93 -13.77 10.60
C ALA A 580 -4.13 -14.72 10.69
N PHE A 581 -3.91 -16.01 10.91
CA PHE A 581 -5.00 -16.96 11.13
C PHE A 581 -5.88 -16.59 12.33
N GLN A 582 -5.30 -16.12 13.44
CA GLN A 582 -6.05 -15.67 14.62
C GLN A 582 -6.91 -14.42 14.32
N LEU A 583 -6.37 -13.49 13.54
CA LEU A 583 -7.02 -12.21 13.17
C LEU A 583 -8.00 -12.32 12.00
N LEU A 584 -8.04 -13.45 11.29
CA LEU A 584 -8.98 -13.66 10.19
C LEU A 584 -10.34 -14.08 10.75
N ASN A 585 -11.44 -13.53 10.23
CA ASN A 585 -12.76 -14.01 10.58
C ASN A 585 -13.05 -15.38 9.94
N ARG A 586 -14.11 -16.07 10.37
CA ARG A 586 -14.50 -17.35 9.79
C ARG A 586 -14.97 -17.13 8.35
N GLY A 587 -14.35 -17.84 7.40
CA GLY A 587 -14.59 -17.64 5.97
C GLY A 587 -13.75 -16.53 5.33
N GLY A 588 -12.94 -15.81 6.11
CA GLY A 588 -11.99 -14.86 5.57
C GLY A 588 -10.87 -15.54 4.77
N ARG A 589 -10.25 -14.79 3.87
CA ARG A 589 -9.20 -15.28 2.95
C ARG A 589 -7.81 -14.79 3.33
N PHE A 590 -6.85 -15.68 3.19
CA PHE A 590 -5.44 -15.44 3.47
C PHE A 590 -4.61 -15.60 2.19
N GLY A 591 -3.60 -14.75 2.00
CA GLY A 591 -2.63 -14.92 0.91
C GLY A 591 -1.27 -14.33 1.23
N TYR A 592 -0.27 -15.17 1.55
CA TYR A 592 1.11 -14.74 1.78
C TYR A 592 2.10 -15.34 0.80
N ILE A 593 3.22 -14.64 0.60
CA ILE A 593 4.47 -15.25 0.15
C ILE A 593 5.35 -15.55 1.36
N VAL A 594 5.80 -16.80 1.52
CA VAL A 594 6.59 -17.28 2.68
C VAL A 594 7.63 -18.31 2.26
N THR A 595 8.61 -18.61 3.11
CA THR A 595 9.59 -19.66 2.83
C THR A 595 8.96 -21.05 2.89
N ASN A 596 9.39 -21.97 2.03
CA ASN A 596 8.82 -23.32 1.95
C ASN A 596 9.26 -24.25 3.10
N LYS A 597 10.25 -23.87 3.92
CA LYS A 597 10.90 -24.76 4.88
C LYS A 597 9.90 -25.36 5.89
N PHE A 598 8.85 -24.62 6.28
CA PHE A 598 7.83 -25.10 7.21
C PHE A 598 6.95 -26.22 6.62
N THR A 599 7.02 -26.49 5.31
CA THR A 599 6.22 -27.56 4.67
C THR A 599 6.72 -28.97 4.99
N VAL A 600 8.02 -29.10 5.33
CA VAL A 600 8.68 -30.39 5.56
C VAL A 600 9.41 -30.49 6.90
N THR A 601 9.96 -29.39 7.42
CA THR A 601 10.78 -29.41 8.64
C THR A 601 9.98 -29.62 9.92
N ASP A 602 10.64 -30.10 10.97
CA ASP A 602 10.04 -30.40 12.28
C ASP A 602 9.40 -29.20 12.99
N TYR A 603 9.98 -27.99 12.83
CA TYR A 603 9.39 -26.79 13.45
C TYR A 603 8.01 -26.48 12.85
N GLY A 604 7.78 -26.89 11.60
CA GLY A 604 6.53 -26.65 10.89
C GLY A 604 5.36 -27.52 11.36
N ILE A 605 5.59 -28.59 12.14
CA ILE A 605 4.53 -29.56 12.52
C ILE A 605 3.27 -28.87 13.05
N LYS A 606 3.44 -27.89 13.94
CA LYS A 606 2.32 -27.16 14.56
C LYS A 606 1.57 -26.30 13.57
N ILE A 607 2.25 -25.53 12.71
CA ILE A 607 1.56 -24.70 11.71
C ILE A 607 0.89 -25.56 10.63
N ARG A 608 1.51 -26.68 10.21
CA ARG A 608 0.89 -27.61 9.26
C ARG A 608 -0.35 -28.26 9.82
N GLU A 609 -0.39 -28.54 11.13
CA GLU A 609 -1.60 -29.01 11.81
C GLU A 609 -2.75 -27.99 11.72
N ILE A 610 -2.48 -26.70 11.98
CA ILE A 610 -3.47 -25.61 11.83
C ILE A 610 -3.99 -25.58 10.39
N LEU A 611 -3.08 -25.48 9.42
CA LEU A 611 -3.43 -25.36 8.02
C LEU A 611 -4.22 -26.58 7.53
N ALA A 612 -3.86 -27.79 7.95
CA ALA A 612 -4.52 -29.01 7.50
C ALA A 612 -5.94 -29.19 8.09
N LYS A 613 -6.18 -28.78 9.34
CA LYS A 613 -7.43 -29.01 10.06
C LYS A 613 -8.39 -27.82 10.02
N ASP A 614 -7.87 -26.63 10.21
CA ASP A 614 -8.66 -25.43 10.52
C ASP A 614 -8.79 -24.48 9.32
N THR A 615 -8.22 -24.85 8.16
CA THR A 615 -8.27 -24.05 6.92
C THR A 615 -8.62 -24.88 5.69
N THR A 616 -9.13 -24.22 4.67
CA THR A 616 -9.36 -24.78 3.34
C THR A 616 -8.26 -24.22 2.45
N ILE A 617 -7.20 -25.01 2.24
CA ILE A 617 -6.03 -24.57 1.47
C ILE A 617 -6.41 -24.58 -0.01
N GLU A 618 -6.44 -23.41 -0.62
CA GLU A 618 -6.82 -23.26 -2.02
C GLU A 618 -5.63 -23.56 -2.92
N GLN A 619 -4.50 -22.88 -2.67
CA GLN A 619 -3.35 -22.92 -3.56
C GLN A 619 -2.01 -22.89 -2.80
N ILE A 620 -1.05 -23.68 -3.28
CA ILE A 620 0.38 -23.59 -2.91
C ILE A 620 1.21 -23.54 -4.19
N LEU A 621 1.86 -22.41 -4.46
CA LEU A 621 2.69 -22.21 -5.65
C LEU A 621 4.15 -22.11 -5.26
N ASP A 622 5.00 -22.98 -5.81
CA ASP A 622 6.44 -22.92 -5.62
C ASP A 622 7.07 -21.97 -6.65
N VAL A 623 7.36 -20.75 -6.20
CA VAL A 623 7.99 -19.67 -6.99
C VAL A 623 9.49 -19.56 -6.71
N SER A 624 10.09 -20.53 -6.04
CA SER A 624 11.52 -20.52 -5.70
C SER A 624 12.46 -20.61 -6.91
N TYR A 625 11.94 -20.97 -8.07
CA TYR A 625 12.67 -21.03 -9.34
C TYR A 625 12.65 -19.70 -10.10
N LEU A 626 11.91 -18.71 -9.60
CA LEU A 626 11.93 -17.35 -10.09
C LEU A 626 12.94 -16.51 -9.30
N PRO A 627 13.55 -15.47 -9.92
CA PRO A 627 14.41 -14.52 -9.22
C PRO A 627 13.58 -13.52 -8.39
N VAL A 628 12.65 -14.04 -7.56
CA VAL A 628 11.75 -13.24 -6.71
C VAL A 628 12.57 -12.36 -5.78
N PHE A 629 13.57 -12.96 -5.13
CA PHE A 629 14.51 -12.29 -4.25
C PHE A 629 15.92 -12.50 -4.79
N LYS A 630 16.47 -11.49 -5.48
CA LYS A 630 17.77 -11.63 -6.16
C LYS A 630 18.91 -11.74 -5.14
N GLY A 631 19.75 -12.76 -5.31
CA GLY A 631 20.97 -12.94 -4.50
C GLY A 631 20.72 -13.55 -3.12
N THR A 632 19.57 -14.17 -2.89
CA THR A 632 19.22 -14.85 -1.64
C THR A 632 19.00 -16.35 -1.91
N GLY A 633 19.50 -17.22 -1.04
CA GLY A 633 19.24 -18.68 -1.10
C GLY A 633 17.87 -19.07 -0.55
N THR A 634 16.85 -18.23 -0.75
CA THR A 634 15.49 -18.40 -0.23
C THR A 634 14.63 -19.22 -1.18
N TYR A 635 13.74 -20.05 -0.62
CA TYR A 635 12.81 -20.88 -1.39
C TYR A 635 11.35 -20.45 -1.15
N PRO A 636 10.90 -19.34 -1.77
CA PRO A 636 9.55 -18.82 -1.54
C PRO A 636 8.44 -19.67 -2.16
N ILE A 637 7.32 -19.74 -1.46
CA ILE A 637 6.03 -20.26 -1.93
C ILE A 637 4.95 -19.20 -1.71
N ILE A 638 3.94 -19.19 -2.58
CA ILE A 638 2.68 -18.48 -2.32
C ILE A 638 1.71 -19.46 -1.67
N LEU A 639 1.12 -19.07 -0.55
CA LEU A 639 0.12 -19.84 0.20
C LEU A 639 -1.20 -19.05 0.24
N ILE A 640 -2.26 -19.64 -0.30
CA ILE A 640 -3.62 -19.07 -0.27
C ILE A 640 -4.57 -20.07 0.38
N PHE A 641 -5.34 -19.62 1.37
CA PHE A 641 -6.36 -20.43 2.04
C PHE A 641 -7.54 -19.59 2.53
N THR A 642 -8.65 -20.25 2.81
CA THR A 642 -9.80 -19.68 3.54
C THR A 642 -9.87 -20.25 4.95
N LYS A 643 -10.18 -19.45 5.98
CA LYS A 643 -10.35 -19.92 7.37
C LYS A 643 -11.69 -20.63 7.57
N LEU A 644 -11.74 -21.84 7.05
CA LEU A 644 -12.83 -22.80 7.19
C LEU A 644 -12.25 -24.21 7.20
N GLU A 645 -12.82 -25.10 8.00
CA GLU A 645 -12.46 -26.52 7.93
C GLU A 645 -12.67 -27.06 6.51
N PRO A 646 -11.73 -27.87 5.97
CA PRO A 646 -11.82 -28.37 4.61
C PRO A 646 -12.93 -29.41 4.50
N SER A 647 -13.69 -29.38 3.40
CA SER A 647 -14.61 -30.48 3.08
C SER A 647 -13.83 -31.79 2.85
N LYS A 648 -14.48 -32.94 3.04
CA LYS A 648 -13.82 -34.26 2.91
C LYS A 648 -13.19 -34.50 1.53
N ASP A 649 -13.78 -33.90 0.51
CA ASP A 649 -13.38 -34.02 -0.89
C ASP A 649 -12.59 -32.80 -1.40
N HIS A 650 -12.26 -31.85 -0.52
CA HIS A 650 -11.51 -30.64 -0.90
C HIS A 650 -10.15 -31.00 -1.50
N GLU A 651 -9.87 -30.43 -2.68
CA GLU A 651 -8.61 -30.60 -3.40
C GLU A 651 -7.78 -29.30 -3.35
N ILE A 652 -6.53 -29.44 -2.95
CA ILE A 652 -5.54 -28.37 -2.98
C ILE A 652 -4.91 -28.31 -4.36
N ILE A 653 -4.72 -27.09 -4.89
CA ILE A 653 -3.95 -26.85 -6.11
C ILE A 653 -2.49 -26.60 -5.72
N ILE A 654 -1.59 -27.48 -6.17
CA ILE A 654 -0.14 -27.34 -5.97
C ILE A 654 0.52 -27.10 -7.33
N ALA A 655 1.21 -25.98 -7.48
CA ALA A 655 2.00 -25.68 -8.68
C ALA A 655 3.50 -25.78 -8.37
N PRO A 656 4.15 -26.93 -8.65
CA PRO A 656 5.56 -27.11 -8.38
C PRO A 656 6.42 -26.37 -9.42
N LYS A 657 7.56 -25.82 -8.99
CA LYS A 657 8.65 -25.33 -9.85
C LYS A 657 8.23 -24.31 -10.92
N ILE A 658 7.53 -23.25 -10.53
CA ILE A 658 7.21 -22.16 -11.45
C ILE A 658 8.49 -21.40 -11.80
N SER A 659 8.85 -21.38 -13.08
CA SER A 659 10.11 -20.80 -13.57
C SER A 659 9.92 -19.63 -14.55
N SER A 660 8.68 -19.19 -14.79
CA SER A 660 8.36 -18.06 -15.68
C SER A 660 7.45 -17.04 -14.97
N GLU A 661 7.82 -15.77 -15.04
CA GLU A 661 7.00 -14.65 -14.55
C GLU A 661 5.69 -14.57 -15.33
N ASP A 662 5.75 -14.71 -16.67
CA ASP A 662 4.57 -14.72 -17.54
C ASP A 662 3.59 -15.84 -17.18
N SER A 663 4.09 -16.98 -16.70
CA SER A 663 3.23 -18.08 -16.24
C SER A 663 2.40 -17.69 -15.01
N VAL A 664 2.97 -16.89 -14.10
CA VAL A 664 2.24 -16.36 -12.94
C VAL A 664 1.23 -15.31 -13.40
N ILE A 665 1.66 -14.36 -14.22
CA ILE A 665 0.80 -13.26 -14.73
C ILE A 665 -0.40 -13.81 -15.51
N GLN A 666 -0.21 -14.83 -16.34
CA GLN A 666 -1.27 -15.41 -17.15
C GLN A 666 -2.05 -16.53 -16.45
N ASN A 667 -1.72 -16.87 -15.20
CA ASN A 667 -2.25 -18.05 -14.49
C ASN A 667 -2.09 -19.36 -15.29
N LYS A 668 -0.96 -19.52 -15.98
CA LYS A 668 -0.64 -20.67 -16.85
C LYS A 668 0.59 -21.40 -16.36
N TYR A 669 0.38 -22.34 -15.45
CA TYR A 669 1.42 -23.21 -14.91
C TYR A 669 0.89 -24.63 -14.72
N ARG A 670 1.81 -25.60 -14.67
CA ARG A 670 1.46 -26.99 -14.35
C ARG A 670 1.03 -27.07 -12.90
N CYS A 671 -0.16 -27.59 -12.67
CA CYS A 671 -0.71 -27.83 -11.34
C CYS A 671 -1.02 -29.31 -11.11
N ILE A 672 -0.92 -29.72 -9.85
CA ILE A 672 -1.27 -31.03 -9.33
C ILE A 672 -2.38 -30.82 -8.31
N LYS A 673 -3.41 -31.66 -8.35
CA LYS A 673 -4.48 -31.65 -7.36
C LYS A 673 -4.27 -32.77 -6.35
N THR A 674 -4.48 -32.47 -5.08
CA THR A 674 -4.43 -33.47 -4.02
C THR A 674 -5.49 -33.22 -2.96
N ARG A 675 -6.14 -34.28 -2.48
CA ARG A 675 -7.09 -34.19 -1.37
C ARG A 675 -6.40 -33.66 -0.11
N GLN A 676 -6.93 -32.61 0.49
CA GLN A 676 -6.35 -32.00 1.68
C GLN A 676 -6.31 -32.97 2.87
N THR A 677 -7.35 -33.80 3.00
CA THR A 677 -7.44 -34.86 4.04
C THR A 677 -6.29 -35.87 3.99
N SER A 678 -5.57 -35.98 2.87
CA SER A 678 -4.40 -36.84 2.76
C SER A 678 -3.19 -36.33 3.54
N ILE A 679 -3.10 -35.02 3.79
CA ILE A 679 -2.02 -34.41 4.59
C ILE A 679 -2.08 -34.90 6.04
N LEU A 680 -3.29 -35.10 6.58
CA LEU A 680 -3.47 -35.62 7.93
C LEU A 680 -2.90 -37.03 8.14
N LYS A 681 -2.61 -37.75 7.05
CA LYS A 681 -2.04 -39.10 7.06
C LYS A 681 -0.51 -39.11 6.93
N THR A 682 0.12 -37.98 6.62
CA THR A 682 1.58 -37.92 6.46
C THR A 682 2.25 -37.71 7.81
N PRO A 683 3.47 -38.26 8.05
CA PRO A 683 4.20 -38.03 9.28
C PRO A 683 4.40 -36.54 9.53
N GLY A 684 3.95 -36.05 10.70
CA GLY A 684 4.05 -34.63 11.05
C GLY A 684 3.32 -33.69 10.08
N TYR A 685 2.30 -34.17 9.35
CA TYR A 685 1.46 -33.37 8.44
C TYR A 685 2.23 -32.69 7.31
N MET A 686 3.32 -33.30 6.81
CA MET A 686 4.13 -32.73 5.73
C MET A 686 3.30 -32.44 4.48
N PHE A 687 3.55 -31.26 3.87
CA PHE A 687 3.06 -30.87 2.56
C PHE A 687 4.13 -31.16 1.52
N ASP A 688 3.90 -32.13 0.63
CA ASP A 688 4.81 -32.36 -0.49
C ASP A 688 4.48 -31.41 -1.65
N ILE A 689 5.30 -30.36 -1.76
CA ILE A 689 5.22 -29.36 -2.84
C ILE A 689 6.11 -29.70 -4.03
N SER A 690 6.88 -30.81 -3.98
CA SER A 690 7.85 -31.18 -5.02
C SER A 690 7.21 -31.66 -6.32
N GLY A 691 5.92 -32.03 -6.25
CA GLY A 691 5.15 -32.56 -7.36
C GLY A 691 5.47 -34.01 -7.73
N ASN A 692 6.18 -34.74 -6.87
CA ASN A 692 6.49 -36.15 -7.09
C ASN A 692 5.36 -37.05 -6.57
N ILE A 693 4.45 -37.46 -7.46
CA ILE A 693 3.28 -38.32 -7.13
C ILE A 693 3.71 -39.62 -6.45
N LEU A 694 4.82 -40.23 -6.88
CA LEU A 694 5.37 -41.46 -6.28
C LEU A 694 5.89 -41.22 -4.86
N LEU A 695 6.47 -40.05 -4.57
CA LEU A 695 6.88 -39.69 -3.21
C LEU A 695 5.66 -39.42 -2.32
N CYS A 696 4.65 -38.72 -2.84
CA CYS A 696 3.36 -38.52 -2.17
C CYS A 696 2.69 -39.85 -1.79
N GLU A 697 2.65 -40.81 -2.72
CA GLU A 697 2.11 -42.15 -2.47
C GLU A 697 2.96 -42.96 -1.49
N LYS A 698 4.29 -42.83 -1.55
CA LYS A 698 5.23 -43.51 -0.63
C LYS A 698 5.18 -42.94 0.78
N ILE A 699 5.02 -41.63 0.94
CA ILE A 699 4.79 -40.99 2.25
C ILE A 699 3.43 -41.42 2.83
N ARG A 700 2.40 -41.56 1.99
CA ARG A 700 1.05 -42.00 2.39
C ARG A 700 0.98 -43.50 2.76
N SER A 701 1.89 -44.32 2.25
CA SER A 701 1.93 -45.76 2.53
C SER A 701 2.81 -46.14 3.74
N LEU A 702 3.61 -45.21 4.27
CA LEU A 702 4.45 -45.42 5.44
C LEU A 702 3.65 -45.27 6.76
N ASN A 703 2.94 -46.32 7.16
CA ASN A 703 2.63 -46.58 8.57
C ASN A 703 3.91 -47.12 9.25
N VAL A 704 4.82 -46.27 9.71
CA VAL A 704 6.04 -46.79 10.39
C VAL A 704 6.30 -46.11 11.74
N VAL A 705 6.09 -46.95 12.76
CA VAL A 705 6.56 -46.85 14.14
C VAL A 705 8.10 -46.78 14.17
N ASN A 706 8.64 -45.85 14.97
CA ASN A 706 10.04 -45.70 15.43
C ASN A 706 11.17 -45.51 14.38
N LEU A 707 11.60 -44.25 14.20
CA LEU A 707 12.82 -43.83 13.50
C LEU A 707 14.07 -43.89 14.41
N GLY A 708 14.34 -45.05 15.02
CA GLY A 708 15.53 -45.24 15.88
C GLY A 708 16.79 -45.73 15.16
N LYS A 709 16.70 -46.15 13.89
CA LYS A 709 17.83 -46.75 13.16
C LYS A 709 17.69 -46.51 11.67
N LEU A 710 18.20 -45.41 11.15
CA LEU A 710 18.58 -45.28 9.73
C LEU A 710 19.67 -44.22 9.62
N GLN A 711 20.93 -44.67 9.71
CA GLN A 711 22.07 -43.92 9.16
C GLN A 711 21.88 -43.88 7.64
N ILE A 712 21.63 -42.69 7.09
CA ILE A 712 21.71 -42.45 5.66
C ILE A 712 23.00 -41.68 5.40
N SER A 713 23.96 -42.36 4.79
CA SER A 713 25.18 -41.79 4.24
C SER A 713 24.83 -40.82 3.11
N VAL A 714 25.22 -39.56 3.28
CA VAL A 714 25.12 -38.50 2.26
C VAL A 714 26.21 -38.74 1.21
N ILE A 715 25.83 -38.94 -0.05
CA ILE A 715 26.73 -38.81 -1.20
C ILE A 715 26.33 -37.51 -1.91
N GLY A 716 27.24 -36.54 -1.88
CA GLY A 716 27.07 -35.24 -2.52
C GLY A 716 27.42 -35.28 -4.01
N HIS A 717 26.80 -34.37 -4.75
CA HIS A 717 27.38 -33.64 -5.87
C HIS A 717 26.63 -32.33 -6.08
#